data_AF-A0A3A9EVR3-F1
#
_entry.id   AF-A0A3A9EVR3-F1
#
_cell.length_a   1.000
_cell.length_b   1.000
_cell.length_c   1.000
_cell.angle_alpha   90.00
_cell.angle_beta   90.00
_cell.angle_gamma   90.00
#
_symmetry.space_group_name_H-M   'P 1'
#
loop_
_entity.id
_entity.type
_entity.pdbx_description
1 polymer ?
#
loop_
_entity_poly.entity_id
_entity_poly.type
_entity_poly.pdbx_seq_one_letter_code
_entity_poly.pdbx_strand_id
1 'polypeptide(L)'
;METIQMAKRLAELGKPEEACKGYELALRLQKDLAPEDKMEAALFVLQFGGDYTYAYRAFLELNHQGKFKEETAAIMTEAFYAPNEKLLRSHYENNCKQLRKYKYIFRKDFLPFEELPIRFYPFDDKSYVPYYPGEDRFGEITDYSYPVVSRSFFHDLENPILAKDVYSQYELEYLNDNVRPSEYVAKENHIYLHYTDWAEFCAYLQVLLLRKMLVDQKFVFLIDDEIEMYPIDFKEKYGMDYGSFPLKPVGLREINRLVWHTQLSYHNGGDFFNEVLDGHPNLICTNSIMNHSMEEALEDIRETLNEVRSIQELIEVFDANDWGDPEIIKDLYRMRNRTDKDILVGLLCRDKNLMSCLDPESRIVPAIMYQPHFGHVANNLVGDSQGRAMMTSDQFDAIKKSSVFKNFKYIKTFTPMRRITTSYGATMRFMALQPDHLPDGKVGLINDEVLARVTFRGFMKDEEQRVFKDCVVVRFEDGKLNPTATFKALAEFLDLPYTESMTYCSFNGQQMDEIVPGNVQGFDAASVYKTYDEYANDAERTYMEYFLRDAYEYYGYDFHYYDGEPMTKERVKELIKGFDIINSYIRKTRLLGYREGFERLREEDKKAGLEKEYAMTPEKEAEMKTEEEMEYYEEKRLFVADLLMKGLNFVNEAGAPMAFMPKLKLDPALLEKPLYR
;
A
#
# COMPACT_ATOMS: atom_id res chain seq x y z
N MET A 1 31.50 -16.65 -21.02
CA MET A 1 31.42 -15.96 -22.31
C MET A 1 30.37 -14.88 -22.13
N GLU A 2 30.71 -13.62 -22.37
CA GLU A 2 29.78 -12.52 -22.17
C GLU A 2 28.59 -12.65 -23.13
N THR A 3 27.37 -12.37 -22.64
CA THR A 3 26.12 -12.57 -23.39
C THR A 3 26.15 -11.88 -24.75
N ILE A 4 26.71 -10.67 -24.80
CA ILE A 4 26.91 -9.89 -26.04
C ILE A 4 27.77 -10.62 -27.08
N GLN A 5 28.85 -11.31 -26.68
CA GLN A 5 29.73 -12.03 -27.60
C GLN A 5 29.01 -13.23 -28.24
N MET A 6 28.13 -13.90 -27.48
CA MET A 6 27.29 -14.96 -27.99
C MET A 6 26.28 -14.43 -29.02
N ALA A 7 25.65 -13.29 -28.72
CA ALA A 7 24.69 -12.65 -29.61
C ALA A 7 25.35 -12.28 -30.95
N LYS A 8 26.53 -11.64 -30.92
CA LYS A 8 27.34 -11.33 -32.11
C LYS A 8 27.64 -12.58 -32.94
N ARG A 9 28.06 -13.66 -32.27
CA ARG A 9 28.38 -14.92 -32.96
C ARG A 9 27.15 -15.53 -33.62
N LEU A 10 25.98 -15.47 -32.99
CA LEU A 10 24.73 -15.94 -33.59
C LEU A 10 24.34 -15.09 -34.80
N ALA A 11 24.52 -13.77 -34.73
CA ALA A 11 24.30 -12.87 -35.87
C ALA A 11 25.22 -13.22 -37.05
N GLU A 12 26.52 -13.41 -36.79
CA GLU A 12 27.50 -13.85 -37.80
C GLU A 12 27.16 -15.20 -38.44
N LEU A 13 26.57 -16.12 -37.66
CA LEU A 13 26.14 -17.44 -38.12
C LEU A 13 24.82 -17.42 -38.90
N GLY A 14 24.26 -16.23 -39.18
CA GLY A 14 23.01 -16.08 -39.92
C GLY A 14 21.79 -16.54 -39.13
N LYS A 15 21.83 -16.42 -37.80
CA LYS A 15 20.75 -16.81 -36.86
C LYS A 15 20.13 -15.59 -36.20
N PRO A 16 19.35 -14.77 -36.94
CA PRO A 16 18.89 -13.47 -36.46
C PRO A 16 17.91 -13.56 -35.29
N GLU A 17 17.06 -14.58 -35.23
CA GLU A 17 16.12 -14.75 -34.11
C GLU A 17 16.83 -15.08 -32.79
N GLU A 18 17.78 -16.02 -32.83
CA GLU A 18 18.58 -16.36 -31.65
C GLU A 18 19.54 -15.24 -31.26
N ALA A 19 20.10 -14.51 -32.24
CA ALA A 19 20.90 -13.33 -31.99
C ALA A 19 20.09 -12.22 -31.32
N CYS A 20 18.87 -11.95 -31.79
CA CYS A 20 17.96 -10.96 -31.21
C CYS A 20 17.71 -11.24 -29.72
N LYS A 21 17.35 -12.49 -29.37
CA LYS A 21 17.21 -12.92 -27.97
C LYS A 21 18.50 -12.77 -27.16
N GLY A 22 19.65 -13.04 -27.78
CA GLY A 22 20.96 -12.83 -27.16
C GLY A 22 21.23 -11.36 -26.85
N TYR A 23 20.93 -10.45 -27.78
CA TYR A 23 21.09 -9.01 -27.61
C TYR A 23 20.10 -8.44 -26.57
N GLU A 24 18.84 -8.88 -26.55
CA GLU A 24 17.88 -8.55 -25.48
C GLU A 24 18.42 -8.95 -24.10
N LEU A 25 18.94 -10.18 -23.99
CA LEU A 25 19.50 -10.69 -22.75
C LEU A 25 20.73 -9.89 -22.32
N ALA A 26 21.56 -9.44 -23.27
CA ALA A 26 22.69 -8.56 -23.00
C ALA A 26 22.20 -7.21 -22.45
N LEU A 27 21.28 -6.54 -23.14
CA LEU A 27 20.70 -5.26 -22.70
C LEU A 27 20.00 -5.36 -21.34
N ARG A 28 19.38 -6.50 -21.03
CA ARG A 28 18.67 -6.72 -19.77
C ARG A 28 19.59 -7.03 -18.60
N LEU A 29 20.64 -7.84 -18.79
CA LEU A 29 21.41 -8.42 -17.68
C LEU A 29 22.82 -7.85 -17.52
N GLN A 30 23.42 -7.31 -18.58
CA GLN A 30 24.78 -6.76 -18.51
C GLN A 30 24.73 -5.26 -18.22
N LYS A 31 25.05 -4.89 -16.98
CA LYS A 31 24.98 -3.49 -16.51
C LYS A 31 26.00 -2.59 -17.20
N ASP A 32 27.20 -3.09 -17.49
CA ASP A 32 28.33 -2.31 -17.99
C ASP A 32 28.67 -2.63 -19.45
N LEU A 33 27.66 -2.61 -20.33
CA LEU A 33 27.89 -2.70 -21.77
C LEU A 33 28.63 -1.46 -22.28
N ALA A 34 29.67 -1.67 -23.09
CA ALA A 34 30.32 -0.58 -23.82
C ALA A 34 29.29 0.16 -24.69
N PRO A 35 29.39 1.50 -24.85
CA PRO A 35 28.42 2.26 -25.63
C PRO A 35 28.18 1.72 -27.05
N GLU A 36 29.23 1.27 -27.73
CA GLU A 36 29.18 0.70 -29.08
C GLU A 36 28.39 -0.60 -29.10
N ASP A 37 28.64 -1.49 -28.14
CA ASP A 37 27.95 -2.78 -28.00
C ASP A 37 26.48 -2.57 -27.64
N LYS A 38 26.18 -1.59 -26.78
CA LYS A 38 24.82 -1.20 -26.42
C LYS A 38 24.06 -0.65 -27.62
N MET A 39 24.70 0.20 -28.43
CA MET A 39 24.14 0.74 -29.67
C MET A 39 23.86 -0.36 -30.69
N GLU A 40 24.82 -1.26 -30.92
CA GLU A 40 24.68 -2.41 -31.82
C GLU A 40 23.52 -3.31 -31.39
N ALA A 41 23.47 -3.66 -30.10
CA ALA A 41 22.41 -4.49 -29.54
C ALA A 41 21.03 -3.84 -29.71
N ALA A 42 20.89 -2.56 -29.37
CA ALA A 42 19.64 -1.82 -29.47
C ALA A 42 19.13 -1.73 -30.92
N LEU A 43 20.02 -1.43 -31.87
CA LEU A 43 19.71 -1.42 -33.30
C LEU A 43 19.26 -2.80 -33.79
N PHE A 44 19.97 -3.86 -33.39
CA PHE A 44 19.64 -5.22 -33.81
C PHE A 44 18.26 -5.65 -33.28
N VAL A 45 17.99 -5.39 -32.00
CA VAL A 45 16.69 -5.69 -31.37
C VAL A 45 15.56 -4.94 -32.08
N LEU A 46 15.75 -3.64 -32.37
CA LEU A 46 14.77 -2.84 -33.08
C LEU A 46 14.54 -3.34 -34.52
N GLN A 47 15.61 -3.67 -35.25
CA GLN A 47 15.52 -4.10 -36.65
C GLN A 47 14.84 -5.47 -36.82
N PHE A 48 15.10 -6.41 -35.91
CA PHE A 48 14.61 -7.78 -36.01
C PHE A 48 13.35 -8.05 -35.19
N GLY A 49 12.69 -6.99 -34.70
CA GLY A 49 11.38 -7.09 -34.03
C GLY A 49 11.42 -7.76 -32.66
N GLY A 50 12.53 -7.60 -31.93
CA GLY A 50 12.59 -7.97 -30.51
C GLY A 50 11.76 -7.02 -29.64
N ASP A 51 11.83 -7.22 -28.33
CA ASP A 51 11.20 -6.33 -27.35
C ASP A 51 11.85 -4.94 -27.41
N TYR A 52 11.16 -4.04 -28.12
CA TYR A 52 11.63 -2.68 -28.39
C TYR A 52 11.88 -1.88 -27.12
N THR A 53 11.30 -2.25 -25.97
CA THR A 53 11.47 -1.49 -24.72
C THR A 53 12.92 -1.52 -24.23
N TYR A 54 13.65 -2.62 -24.47
CA TYR A 54 15.09 -2.69 -24.16
C TYR A 54 15.90 -1.80 -25.10
N ALA A 55 15.60 -1.82 -26.40
CA ALA A 55 16.25 -0.95 -27.38
C ALA A 55 16.01 0.53 -27.09
N TYR A 56 14.76 0.90 -26.78
CA TYR A 56 14.36 2.25 -26.42
C TYR A 56 15.15 2.75 -25.19
N ARG A 57 15.16 1.98 -24.09
CA ARG A 57 15.90 2.34 -22.88
C ARG A 57 17.40 2.50 -23.16
N ALA A 58 17.96 1.63 -23.99
CA ALA A 58 19.37 1.72 -24.39
C ALA A 58 19.66 3.01 -25.18
N PHE A 59 18.81 3.40 -26.14
CA PHE A 59 18.98 4.67 -26.87
C PHE A 59 18.87 5.89 -25.96
N LEU A 60 17.91 5.91 -25.02
CA LEU A 60 17.81 6.97 -24.03
C LEU A 60 19.06 7.07 -23.16
N GLU A 61 19.52 5.93 -22.62
CA GLU A 61 20.66 5.89 -21.72
C GLU A 61 21.94 6.38 -22.43
N LEU A 62 22.17 5.94 -23.67
CA LEU A 62 23.28 6.42 -24.51
C LEU A 62 23.18 7.93 -24.74
N ASN A 63 21.98 8.44 -25.07
CA ASN A 63 21.74 9.87 -25.26
C ASN A 63 22.03 10.68 -24.00
N HIS A 64 21.53 10.24 -22.83
CA HIS A 64 21.79 10.85 -21.52
C HIS A 64 23.27 10.85 -21.15
N GLN A 65 24.02 9.83 -21.56
CA GLN A 65 25.48 9.75 -21.39
C GLN A 65 26.26 10.60 -22.41
N GLY A 66 25.58 11.27 -23.34
CA GLY A 66 26.20 12.05 -24.42
C GLY A 66 26.91 11.18 -25.48
N LYS A 67 26.52 9.91 -25.61
CA LYS A 67 27.05 8.96 -26.59
C LYS A 67 26.07 8.79 -27.74
N PHE A 68 26.57 8.87 -28.98
CA PHE A 68 25.75 8.75 -30.20
C PHE A 68 24.52 9.66 -30.18
N LYS A 69 24.66 10.91 -29.70
CA LYS A 69 23.53 11.78 -29.37
C LYS A 69 22.65 12.05 -30.59
N GLU A 70 23.28 12.35 -31.72
CA GLU A 70 22.58 12.63 -32.99
C GLU A 70 21.90 11.37 -33.53
N GLU A 71 22.60 10.23 -33.53
CA GLU A 71 22.08 8.97 -34.04
C GLU A 71 20.92 8.45 -33.19
N THR A 72 21.07 8.46 -31.86
CA THR A 72 20.02 8.06 -30.93
C THR A 72 18.80 8.97 -31.03
N ALA A 73 18.97 10.29 -31.11
CA ALA A 73 17.85 11.23 -31.29
C ALA A 73 17.12 11.02 -32.63
N ALA A 74 17.85 10.77 -33.72
CA ALA A 74 17.28 10.48 -35.03
C ALA A 74 16.47 9.17 -35.00
N ILE A 75 17.04 8.10 -34.45
CA ILE A 75 16.35 6.80 -34.30
C ILE A 75 15.11 6.96 -33.43
N MET A 76 15.24 7.65 -32.29
CA MET A 76 14.12 7.88 -31.37
C MET A 76 12.98 8.62 -32.07
N THR A 77 13.31 9.61 -32.90
CA THR A 77 12.33 10.38 -33.68
C THR A 77 11.66 9.52 -34.75
N GLU A 78 12.45 8.83 -35.57
CA GLU A 78 11.93 8.04 -36.70
C GLU A 78 11.13 6.82 -36.25
N ALA A 79 11.61 6.11 -35.23
CA ALA A 79 11.02 4.85 -34.77
C ALA A 79 9.84 5.07 -33.82
N PHE A 80 9.87 6.10 -32.95
CA PHE A 80 8.91 6.23 -31.85
C PHE A 80 8.05 7.50 -31.89
N TYR A 81 8.57 8.64 -32.35
CA TYR A 81 7.78 9.89 -32.42
C TYR A 81 6.98 10.01 -33.72
N ALA A 82 7.64 9.95 -34.87
CA ALA A 82 7.02 10.21 -36.18
C ALA A 82 5.81 9.30 -36.48
N PRO A 83 5.81 7.99 -36.12
CA PRO A 83 4.63 7.14 -36.31
C PRO A 83 3.43 7.58 -35.46
N ASN A 84 3.67 8.27 -34.34
CA ASN A 84 2.66 8.64 -33.34
C ASN A 84 2.27 10.13 -33.36
N GLU A 85 2.96 10.96 -34.14
CA GLU A 85 2.73 12.42 -34.16
C GLU A 85 1.26 12.78 -34.45
N LYS A 86 0.63 12.09 -35.41
CA LYS A 86 -0.77 12.34 -35.77
C LYS A 86 -1.73 12.09 -34.59
N LEU A 87 -1.44 11.08 -33.77
CA LEU A 87 -2.25 10.76 -32.60
C LEU A 87 -2.10 11.85 -31.53
N LEU A 88 -0.86 12.22 -31.20
CA LEU A 88 -0.53 13.27 -30.23
C LEU A 88 -1.13 14.62 -30.63
N ARG A 89 -1.01 14.97 -31.91
CA ARG A 89 -1.62 16.17 -32.50
C ARG A 89 -3.13 16.17 -32.37
N SER A 90 -3.78 15.05 -32.71
CA SER A 90 -5.23 14.92 -32.56
C SER A 90 -5.67 15.08 -31.10
N HIS A 91 -4.95 14.48 -30.14
CA HIS A 91 -5.23 14.65 -28.71
C HIS A 91 -5.10 16.12 -28.29
N TYR A 92 -3.99 16.76 -28.62
CA TYR A 92 -3.73 18.17 -28.35
C TYR A 92 -4.83 19.09 -28.90
N GLU A 93 -5.14 18.97 -30.19
CA GLU A 93 -6.14 19.81 -30.86
C GLU A 93 -7.54 19.61 -30.28
N ASN A 94 -7.89 18.38 -29.92
CA ASN A 94 -9.17 18.07 -29.28
C ASN A 94 -9.27 18.66 -27.87
N ASN A 95 -8.19 18.63 -27.09
CA ASN A 95 -8.14 19.27 -25.76
C ASN A 95 -8.26 20.80 -25.90
N CYS A 96 -7.48 21.42 -26.78
CA CYS A 96 -7.56 22.86 -27.07
C CYS A 96 -8.98 23.28 -27.49
N LYS A 97 -9.62 22.51 -28.37
CA LYS A 97 -11.00 22.78 -28.83
C LYS A 97 -12.01 22.77 -27.68
N GLN A 98 -11.85 21.88 -26.71
CA GLN A 98 -12.73 21.79 -25.54
C GLN A 98 -12.47 22.92 -24.56
N LEU A 99 -11.20 23.16 -24.22
CA LEU A 99 -10.80 24.25 -23.32
C LEU A 99 -11.18 25.63 -23.87
N ARG A 100 -11.12 25.85 -25.19
CA ARG A 100 -11.62 27.11 -25.78
C ARG A 100 -13.07 27.40 -25.43
N LYS A 101 -13.92 26.35 -25.37
CA LYS A 101 -15.34 26.46 -25.01
C LYS A 101 -15.60 26.41 -23.50
N TYR A 102 -14.61 25.98 -22.72
CA TYR A 102 -14.74 25.84 -21.28
C TYR A 102 -14.77 27.22 -20.59
N LYS A 103 -15.69 27.40 -19.64
CA LYS A 103 -15.99 28.72 -19.06
C LYS A 103 -14.90 29.22 -18.11
N TYR A 104 -14.23 28.31 -17.42
CA TYR A 104 -13.32 28.61 -16.32
C TYR A 104 -11.86 28.36 -16.69
N ILE A 105 -11.51 28.65 -17.94
CA ILE A 105 -10.14 28.90 -18.35
C ILE A 105 -10.19 30.24 -19.07
N PHE A 106 -9.38 31.20 -18.64
CA PHE A 106 -9.50 32.60 -19.07
C PHE A 106 -8.60 32.88 -20.27
N ARG A 107 -7.36 32.39 -20.23
CA ARG A 107 -6.44 32.38 -21.36
C ARG A 107 -6.88 31.41 -22.48
N LYS A 108 -6.78 31.83 -23.75
CA LYS A 108 -7.34 31.09 -24.93
C LYS A 108 -6.41 31.02 -26.15
N ASP A 109 -5.27 31.71 -26.10
CA ASP A 109 -4.20 31.74 -27.10
C ASP A 109 -3.32 30.49 -27.01
N PHE A 110 -3.93 29.31 -27.21
CA PHE A 110 -3.19 28.04 -27.27
C PHE A 110 -2.19 28.04 -28.42
N LEU A 111 -0.97 27.55 -28.15
CA LEU A 111 0.10 27.47 -29.13
C LEU A 111 -0.26 26.53 -30.31
N PRO A 112 0.27 26.77 -31.52
CA PRO A 112 0.30 25.74 -32.56
C PRO A 112 1.06 24.49 -32.09
N PHE A 113 0.68 23.30 -32.58
CA PHE A 113 1.30 22.04 -32.17
C PHE A 113 2.81 22.01 -32.48
N GLU A 114 3.21 22.62 -33.60
CA GLU A 114 4.60 22.72 -34.05
C GLU A 114 5.47 23.60 -33.15
N GLU A 115 4.84 24.51 -32.40
CA GLU A 115 5.50 25.49 -31.53
C GLU A 115 5.56 25.02 -30.06
N LEU A 116 5.06 23.82 -29.75
CA LEU A 116 5.06 23.30 -28.39
C LEU A 116 6.50 23.11 -27.86
N PRO A 117 6.80 23.56 -26.64
CA PRO A 117 8.15 23.49 -26.07
C PRO A 117 8.56 22.07 -25.63
N ILE A 118 7.62 21.13 -25.57
CA ILE A 118 7.87 19.74 -25.18
C ILE A 118 7.19 18.82 -26.20
N ARG A 119 7.91 17.80 -26.66
CA ARG A 119 7.39 16.72 -27.49
C ARG A 119 7.34 15.44 -26.67
N PHE A 120 6.23 14.71 -26.71
CA PHE A 120 6.12 13.44 -25.97
C PHE A 120 6.36 12.26 -26.90
N TYR A 121 7.38 11.47 -26.59
CA TYR A 121 7.72 10.25 -27.31
C TYR A 121 7.05 9.09 -26.60
N PRO A 122 6.09 8.37 -27.21
CA PRO A 122 5.47 7.22 -26.58
C PRO A 122 6.52 6.14 -26.26
N PHE A 123 6.49 5.63 -25.03
CA PHE A 123 7.29 4.48 -24.61
C PHE A 123 6.45 3.21 -24.59
N ASP A 124 5.21 3.30 -24.12
CA ASP A 124 4.18 2.26 -24.19
C ASP A 124 2.78 2.91 -24.26
N ASP A 125 1.71 2.16 -24.01
CA ASP A 125 0.32 2.65 -24.05
C ASP A 125 0.01 3.76 -23.02
N LYS A 126 0.83 3.89 -21.96
CA LYS A 126 0.61 4.79 -20.82
C LYS A 126 1.77 5.75 -20.57
N SER A 127 2.98 5.32 -20.91
CA SER A 127 4.22 6.00 -20.57
C SER A 127 4.77 6.79 -21.76
N TYR A 128 5.33 7.96 -21.48
CA TYR A 128 5.96 8.82 -22.48
C TYR A 128 7.29 9.35 -21.96
N VAL A 129 8.18 9.70 -22.89
CA VAL A 129 9.39 10.46 -22.61
C VAL A 129 9.22 11.88 -23.12
N PRO A 130 9.26 12.91 -22.26
CA PRO A 130 9.27 14.29 -22.71
C PRO A 130 10.63 14.60 -23.34
N TYR A 131 10.64 15.19 -24.53
CA TYR A 131 11.81 15.75 -25.19
C TYR A 131 11.67 17.26 -25.23
N TYR A 132 12.71 17.96 -24.77
CA TYR A 132 12.79 19.41 -24.66
C TYR A 132 13.66 19.93 -25.81
N PRO A 133 13.09 20.38 -26.95
CA PRO A 133 13.88 20.75 -28.12
C PRO A 133 14.81 21.94 -27.86
N GLY A 134 14.41 22.87 -26.98
CA GLY A 134 15.24 24.02 -26.58
C GLY A 134 16.50 23.65 -25.81
N GLU A 135 16.51 22.47 -25.17
CA GLU A 135 17.64 21.93 -24.42
C GLU A 135 18.35 20.78 -25.14
N ASP A 136 17.78 20.30 -26.25
CA ASP A 136 18.15 19.06 -26.93
C ASP A 136 18.33 17.90 -25.94
N ARG A 137 17.28 17.64 -25.15
CA ARG A 137 17.33 16.71 -24.02
C ARG A 137 16.07 15.85 -23.92
N PHE A 138 16.24 14.55 -23.71
CA PHE A 138 15.18 13.64 -23.26
C PHE A 138 15.07 13.65 -21.73
N GLY A 139 13.84 13.66 -21.21
CA GLY A 139 13.55 13.43 -19.80
C GLY A 139 13.43 11.95 -19.45
N GLU A 140 12.76 11.67 -18.33
CA GLU A 140 12.55 10.31 -17.84
C GLU A 140 11.28 9.67 -18.43
N ILE A 141 11.28 8.35 -18.54
CA ILE A 141 10.08 7.58 -18.88
C ILE A 141 9.05 7.78 -17.77
N THR A 142 7.90 8.38 -18.10
CA THR A 142 6.88 8.78 -17.14
C THR A 142 5.52 8.22 -17.54
N ASP A 143 4.88 7.47 -16.64
CA ASP A 143 3.47 7.11 -16.72
C ASP A 143 2.63 8.20 -16.05
N TYR A 144 1.91 9.01 -16.83
CA TYR A 144 1.05 10.07 -16.30
C TYR A 144 -0.20 9.57 -15.59
N SER A 145 -0.50 8.27 -15.74
CA SER A 145 -1.58 7.57 -15.03
C SER A 145 -1.05 6.72 -13.87
N TYR A 146 0.22 6.91 -13.47
CA TYR A 146 0.81 6.16 -12.37
C TYR A 146 -0.02 6.37 -11.09
N PRO A 147 -0.48 5.30 -10.42
CA PRO A 147 -1.48 5.38 -9.36
C PRO A 147 -0.88 5.81 -8.02
N VAL A 148 -0.30 7.01 -7.99
CA VAL A 148 0.29 7.64 -6.81
C VAL A 148 -0.19 9.08 -6.71
N VAL A 149 -0.66 9.47 -5.53
CA VAL A 149 -0.93 10.86 -5.18
C VAL A 149 0.32 11.40 -4.49
N SER A 150 1.11 12.17 -5.25
CA SER A 150 2.49 12.56 -4.94
C SER A 150 2.61 13.70 -3.92
N ARG A 151 1.50 14.40 -3.64
CA ARG A 151 1.43 15.58 -2.77
C ARG A 151 0.07 15.65 -2.08
N SER A 152 0.00 16.37 -0.96
CA SER A 152 -1.28 16.63 -0.31
C SER A 152 -2.01 17.81 -0.96
N PHE A 153 -3.23 17.54 -1.41
CA PHE A 153 -4.19 18.52 -1.93
C PHE A 153 -5.18 18.98 -0.87
N PHE A 154 -5.45 18.16 0.14
CA PHE A 154 -6.54 18.35 1.11
C PHE A 154 -6.04 18.64 2.53
N HIS A 155 -4.81 19.15 2.67
CA HIS A 155 -4.24 19.54 3.96
C HIS A 155 -4.99 20.71 4.63
N ASP A 156 -5.65 21.57 3.83
CA ASP A 156 -6.50 22.68 4.27
C ASP A 156 -7.79 22.70 3.44
N LEU A 157 -8.93 22.80 4.13
CA LEU A 157 -10.28 22.83 3.54
C LEU A 157 -11.05 24.11 3.88
N GLU A 158 -10.41 25.13 4.45
CA GLU A 158 -11.06 26.42 4.70
C GLU A 158 -11.45 27.09 3.37
N ASN A 159 -10.51 27.10 2.42
CA ASN A 159 -10.69 27.66 1.08
C ASN A 159 -10.90 26.55 0.03
N PRO A 160 -11.42 26.90 -1.16
CA PRO A 160 -11.50 25.97 -2.29
C PRO A 160 -10.12 25.42 -2.66
N ILE A 161 -10.06 24.17 -3.14
CA ILE A 161 -8.78 23.49 -3.37
C ILE A 161 -7.96 24.21 -4.44
N LEU A 162 -6.71 24.55 -4.11
CA LEU A 162 -5.74 25.11 -5.04
C LEU A 162 -4.59 24.13 -5.24
N ALA A 163 -4.36 23.73 -6.48
CA ALA A 163 -3.30 22.82 -6.86
C ALA A 163 -2.42 23.45 -7.94
N LYS A 164 -1.10 23.37 -7.73
CA LYS A 164 -0.10 23.97 -8.60
C LYS A 164 0.55 22.91 -9.50
N ASP A 165 0.65 23.20 -10.81
CA ASP A 165 1.37 22.43 -11.82
C ASP A 165 1.09 20.91 -11.75
N VAL A 166 -0.20 20.54 -11.86
CA VAL A 166 -0.65 19.14 -11.81
C VAL A 166 -0.74 18.56 -13.22
N TYR A 167 0.29 17.82 -13.62
CA TYR A 167 0.36 17.15 -14.91
C TYR A 167 0.12 15.63 -14.86
N SER A 168 -0.15 15.07 -13.67
CA SER A 168 -0.57 13.68 -13.52
C SER A 168 -2.05 13.55 -13.88
N GLN A 169 -2.36 12.71 -14.88
CA GLN A 169 -3.73 12.33 -15.22
C GLN A 169 -4.43 11.68 -14.01
N TYR A 170 -3.69 10.88 -13.24
CA TYR A 170 -4.23 10.24 -12.04
C TYR A 170 -4.60 11.25 -10.95
N GLU A 171 -3.78 12.28 -10.71
CA GLU A 171 -4.06 13.32 -9.70
C GLU A 171 -5.17 14.29 -10.15
N LEU A 172 -5.26 14.61 -11.44
CA LEU A 172 -6.38 15.40 -11.98
C LEU A 172 -7.71 14.67 -11.79
N GLU A 173 -7.74 13.37 -12.07
CA GLU A 173 -8.91 12.54 -11.79
C GLU A 173 -9.19 12.42 -10.28
N TYR A 174 -8.15 12.30 -9.46
CA TYR A 174 -8.25 12.27 -8.00
C TYR A 174 -8.94 13.52 -7.46
N LEU A 175 -8.53 14.71 -7.91
CA LEU A 175 -9.18 15.96 -7.55
C LEU A 175 -10.64 16.00 -8.02
N ASN A 176 -10.90 15.60 -9.28
CA ASN A 176 -12.26 15.60 -9.82
C ASN A 176 -13.20 14.64 -9.09
N ASP A 177 -12.72 13.46 -8.71
CA ASP A 177 -13.55 12.43 -8.10
C ASP A 177 -13.79 12.70 -6.60
N ASN A 178 -12.89 13.42 -5.92
CA ASN A 178 -12.91 13.53 -4.45
C ASN A 178 -13.27 14.93 -3.91
N VAL A 179 -13.15 16.01 -4.69
CA VAL A 179 -13.74 17.30 -4.30
C VAL A 179 -15.25 17.23 -4.58
N ARG A 180 -16.10 17.72 -3.70
CA ARG A 180 -17.56 17.68 -3.92
C ARG A 180 -18.03 18.85 -4.77
N PRO A 181 -19.08 18.73 -5.60
CA PRO A 181 -19.66 19.87 -6.30
C PRO A 181 -20.08 20.98 -5.34
N SER A 182 -19.91 22.25 -5.74
CA SER A 182 -20.27 23.43 -4.93
C SER A 182 -21.73 23.37 -4.44
N GLU A 183 -22.64 22.88 -5.28
CA GLU A 183 -24.06 22.73 -4.97
C GLU A 183 -24.33 21.66 -3.90
N TYR A 184 -23.40 20.74 -3.64
CA TYR A 184 -23.58 19.65 -2.69
C TYR A 184 -23.12 20.03 -1.28
N VAL A 185 -22.20 20.99 -1.20
CA VAL A 185 -21.60 21.48 0.06
C VAL A 185 -22.09 22.89 0.41
N ALA A 186 -23.04 23.43 -0.35
CA ALA A 186 -23.66 24.74 -0.12
C ALA A 186 -22.66 25.90 -0.01
N LYS A 187 -21.52 25.81 -0.69
CA LYS A 187 -20.49 26.85 -0.75
C LYS A 187 -19.65 26.71 -2.02
N GLU A 188 -18.98 27.78 -2.43
CA GLU A 188 -18.01 27.71 -3.54
C GLU A 188 -17.02 26.61 -3.22
N ASN A 189 -16.87 25.62 -4.11
CA ASN A 189 -15.95 24.50 -3.93
C ASN A 189 -15.30 24.06 -5.25
N HIS A 190 -14.95 25.02 -6.09
CA HIS A 190 -14.24 24.72 -7.33
C HIS A 190 -12.81 24.24 -7.08
N ILE A 191 -12.24 23.53 -8.05
CA ILE A 191 -10.85 23.06 -8.02
C ILE A 191 -10.01 24.02 -8.85
N TYR A 192 -9.17 24.81 -8.21
CA TYR A 192 -8.28 25.74 -8.85
C TYR A 192 -6.99 25.04 -9.25
N LEU A 193 -6.71 24.98 -10.55
CA LEU A 193 -5.47 24.48 -11.12
C LEU A 193 -4.63 25.66 -11.58
N HIS A 194 -3.59 25.98 -10.83
CA HIS A 194 -2.63 27.02 -11.20
C HIS A 194 -1.47 26.42 -11.99
N TYR A 195 -1.31 26.88 -13.22
CA TYR A 195 -0.16 26.54 -14.07
C TYR A 195 0.74 27.75 -14.21
N THR A 196 2.00 27.57 -13.85
CA THR A 196 2.99 28.67 -13.81
C THR A 196 3.62 29.01 -15.16
N ASP A 197 3.43 28.15 -16.17
CA ASP A 197 3.89 28.36 -17.53
C ASP A 197 2.82 27.90 -18.53
N TRP A 198 2.33 28.85 -19.34
CA TRP A 198 1.33 28.58 -20.37
C TRP A 198 1.80 27.63 -21.47
N ALA A 199 3.05 27.75 -21.90
CA ALA A 199 3.60 26.97 -23.00
C ALA A 199 3.81 25.51 -22.57
N GLU A 200 4.28 25.30 -21.34
CA GLU A 200 4.38 24.00 -20.71
C GLU A 200 2.99 23.38 -20.54
N PHE A 201 2.01 24.10 -19.98
CA PHE A 201 0.63 23.64 -19.90
C PHE A 201 0.08 23.20 -21.26
N CYS A 202 0.27 24.00 -22.30
CA CYS A 202 -0.12 23.64 -23.67
C CYS A 202 0.56 22.33 -24.10
N ALA A 203 1.86 22.16 -23.85
CA ALA A 203 2.58 20.97 -24.26
C ALA A 203 1.98 19.68 -23.63
N TYR A 204 1.64 19.71 -22.34
CA TYR A 204 1.06 18.55 -21.65
C TYR A 204 -0.34 18.15 -22.16
N LEU A 205 -1.05 19.04 -22.86
CA LEU A 205 -2.34 18.68 -23.50
C LEU A 205 -2.19 17.61 -24.59
N GLN A 206 -0.97 17.26 -25.01
CA GLN A 206 -0.71 16.11 -25.90
C GLN A 206 -1.03 14.75 -25.24
N VAL A 207 -0.82 14.65 -23.92
CA VAL A 207 -0.87 13.38 -23.17
C VAL A 207 -1.97 13.34 -22.10
N LEU A 208 -2.58 14.48 -21.76
CA LEU A 208 -3.70 14.56 -20.81
C LEU A 208 -5.07 14.27 -21.46
N LEU A 209 -5.99 13.68 -20.70
CA LEU A 209 -7.34 13.33 -21.14
C LEU A 209 -8.41 14.16 -20.43
N LEU A 210 -8.56 15.43 -20.84
CA LEU A 210 -9.43 16.38 -20.13
C LEU A 210 -10.93 16.21 -20.39
N ARG A 211 -11.33 15.53 -21.48
CA ARG A 211 -12.73 15.53 -21.95
C ARG A 211 -13.76 15.17 -20.89
N LYS A 212 -13.50 14.10 -20.12
CA LYS A 212 -14.45 13.64 -19.09
C LYS A 212 -14.43 14.58 -17.88
N MET A 213 -13.25 15.06 -17.52
CA MET A 213 -13.02 15.94 -16.36
C MET A 213 -13.65 17.32 -16.51
N LEU A 214 -13.79 17.83 -17.74
CA LEU A 214 -14.42 19.14 -18.00
C LEU A 214 -15.95 19.09 -17.95
N VAL A 215 -16.58 17.90 -17.93
CA VAL A 215 -18.05 17.77 -17.95
C VAL A 215 -18.67 18.32 -16.67
N ASP A 216 -18.03 18.05 -15.52
CA ASP A 216 -18.54 18.42 -14.20
C ASP A 216 -18.39 19.93 -13.91
N GLN A 217 -17.65 20.66 -14.76
CA GLN A 217 -17.39 22.10 -14.63
C GLN A 217 -16.78 22.52 -13.29
N LYS A 218 -16.05 21.61 -12.65
CA LYS A 218 -15.44 21.84 -11.33
C LYS A 218 -14.11 22.59 -11.40
N PHE A 219 -13.33 22.39 -12.46
CA PHE A 219 -12.00 22.98 -12.57
C PHE A 219 -12.05 24.46 -12.95
N VAL A 220 -11.19 25.26 -12.32
CA VAL A 220 -10.85 26.64 -12.70
C VAL A 220 -9.36 26.66 -13.01
N PHE A 221 -9.01 26.99 -14.25
CA PHE A 221 -7.62 27.09 -14.70
C PHE A 221 -7.14 28.52 -14.53
N LEU A 222 -6.09 28.70 -13.74
CA LEU A 222 -5.38 29.96 -13.55
C LEU A 222 -3.99 29.82 -14.18
N ILE A 223 -3.65 30.68 -15.12
CA ILE A 223 -2.37 30.66 -15.84
C ILE A 223 -1.50 31.85 -15.42
N ASP A 224 -0.22 31.62 -15.18
CA ASP A 224 0.77 32.66 -14.85
C ASP A 224 0.33 33.52 -13.63
N ASP A 225 0.03 34.81 -13.85
CA ASP A 225 -0.40 35.79 -12.85
C ASP A 225 -1.89 35.71 -12.50
N GLU A 226 -2.69 34.93 -13.23
CA GLU A 226 -4.11 34.72 -12.96
C GLU A 226 -4.39 34.11 -11.57
N ILE A 227 -3.35 33.59 -10.89
CA ILE A 227 -3.43 33.15 -9.49
C ILE A 227 -3.96 34.24 -8.55
N GLU A 228 -3.73 35.52 -8.86
CA GLU A 228 -4.23 36.66 -8.08
C GLU A 228 -5.77 36.72 -8.00
N MET A 229 -6.47 35.98 -8.87
CA MET A 229 -7.93 35.86 -8.81
C MET A 229 -8.43 34.85 -7.78
N TYR A 230 -7.55 34.07 -7.14
CA TYR A 230 -7.95 33.03 -6.19
C TYR A 230 -8.19 33.59 -4.77
N PRO A 231 -9.26 33.15 -4.09
CA PRO A 231 -10.44 32.46 -4.63
C PRO A 231 -11.36 33.46 -5.35
N ILE A 232 -12.03 33.02 -6.43
CA ILE A 232 -12.97 33.87 -7.16
C ILE A 232 -14.27 33.98 -6.35
N ASP A 233 -14.81 35.19 -6.19
CA ASP A 233 -16.19 35.35 -5.74
C ASP A 233 -17.16 35.00 -6.89
N PHE A 234 -17.65 33.74 -6.87
CA PHE A 234 -18.57 33.24 -7.88
C PHE A 234 -19.94 33.92 -7.86
N LYS A 235 -20.36 34.45 -6.70
CA LYS A 235 -21.62 35.18 -6.56
C LYS A 235 -21.50 36.54 -7.22
N GLU A 236 -20.42 37.28 -6.96
CA GLU A 236 -20.18 38.57 -7.58
C GLU A 236 -19.89 38.45 -9.08
N LYS A 237 -18.99 37.53 -9.47
CA LYS A 237 -18.49 37.43 -10.85
C LYS A 237 -19.50 36.77 -11.80
N TYR A 238 -20.24 35.76 -11.33
CA TYR A 238 -21.11 34.95 -12.17
C TYR A 238 -22.59 34.94 -11.73
N GLY A 239 -22.93 35.61 -10.62
CA GLY A 239 -24.30 35.55 -10.08
C GLY A 239 -24.67 34.18 -9.50
N MET A 240 -23.70 33.33 -9.19
CA MET A 240 -23.91 31.98 -8.67
C MET A 240 -23.76 31.96 -7.15
N ASP A 241 -24.89 31.93 -6.43
CA ASP A 241 -24.92 31.88 -4.97
C ASP A 241 -25.06 30.42 -4.49
N TYR A 242 -23.94 29.74 -4.31
CA TYR A 242 -23.92 28.35 -3.82
C TYR A 242 -24.45 28.20 -2.38
N GLY A 243 -24.42 29.27 -1.57
CA GLY A 243 -24.98 29.28 -0.21
C GLY A 243 -26.49 29.09 -0.16
N SER A 244 -27.18 29.22 -1.30
CA SER A 244 -28.63 28.98 -1.42
C SER A 244 -29.02 27.52 -1.58
N PHE A 245 -28.06 26.62 -1.86
CA PHE A 245 -28.33 25.19 -2.05
C PHE A 245 -28.38 24.46 -0.70
N PRO A 246 -29.22 23.41 -0.56
CA PRO A 246 -29.18 22.55 0.61
C PRO A 246 -27.96 21.64 0.58
N LEU A 247 -27.41 21.34 1.76
CA LEU A 247 -26.38 20.30 1.89
C LEU A 247 -26.91 18.97 1.38
N LYS A 248 -26.11 18.31 0.53
CA LYS A 248 -26.42 16.99 0.01
C LYS A 248 -25.62 15.93 0.78
N PRO A 249 -26.25 14.84 1.26
CA PRO A 249 -25.52 13.71 1.84
C PRO A 249 -24.51 13.11 0.85
N VAL A 250 -23.46 12.48 1.37
CA VAL A 250 -22.46 11.77 0.57
C VAL A 250 -23.09 10.53 -0.05
N GLY A 251 -23.05 10.41 -1.38
CA GLY A 251 -23.48 9.22 -2.10
C GLY A 251 -22.45 8.10 -2.06
N LEU A 252 -22.90 6.84 -2.05
CA LEU A 252 -22.02 5.66 -1.94
C LEU A 252 -20.94 5.60 -3.04
N ARG A 253 -21.27 6.05 -4.27
CA ARG A 253 -20.33 6.08 -5.40
C ARG A 253 -19.42 7.30 -5.45
N GLU A 254 -19.67 8.32 -4.63
CA GLU A 254 -18.72 9.43 -4.44
C GLU A 254 -17.45 8.90 -3.74
N ILE A 255 -17.57 7.90 -2.86
CA ILE A 255 -16.46 7.35 -2.08
C ILE A 255 -15.55 6.48 -2.96
N ASN A 256 -14.38 7.04 -3.29
CA ASN A 256 -13.40 6.42 -4.18
C ASN A 256 -12.01 6.21 -3.55
N ARG A 257 -11.78 6.74 -2.34
CA ARG A 257 -10.52 6.64 -1.59
C ARG A 257 -10.60 5.55 -0.53
N LEU A 258 -9.60 4.67 -0.57
CA LEU A 258 -9.34 3.65 0.43
C LEU A 258 -7.99 3.94 1.09
N VAL A 259 -8.00 4.10 2.41
CA VAL A 259 -6.82 4.02 3.25
C VAL A 259 -6.74 2.58 3.76
N TRP A 260 -5.82 1.81 3.23
CA TRP A 260 -5.55 0.46 3.72
C TRP A 260 -4.57 0.53 4.89
N HIS A 261 -5.10 0.26 6.08
CA HIS A 261 -4.29 0.09 7.27
C HIS A 261 -3.88 -1.38 7.38
N THR A 262 -2.59 -1.67 7.14
CA THR A 262 -2.14 -3.07 7.01
C THR A 262 -1.92 -3.72 8.38
N GLN A 263 -2.08 -5.04 8.41
CA GLN A 263 -1.60 -5.86 9.53
C GLN A 263 -0.20 -6.40 9.23
N LEU A 264 0.80 -5.96 9.98
CA LEU A 264 2.16 -6.51 9.94
C LEU A 264 2.22 -7.78 10.80
N SER A 265 2.33 -7.63 12.11
CA SER A 265 2.27 -8.72 13.10
C SER A 265 1.65 -8.20 14.40
N TYR A 266 1.46 -9.06 15.41
CA TYR A 266 0.90 -8.63 16.69
C TYR A 266 1.74 -7.54 17.37
N HIS A 267 1.07 -6.62 18.08
CA HIS A 267 1.69 -5.56 18.88
C HIS A 267 2.68 -4.64 18.13
N ASN A 268 2.33 -4.23 16.91
CA ASN A 268 3.03 -3.17 16.16
C ASN A 268 2.40 -1.77 16.29
N GLY A 269 1.36 -1.64 17.12
CA GLY A 269 0.68 -0.36 17.35
C GLY A 269 -0.52 -0.08 16.45
N GLY A 270 -0.99 -1.06 15.68
CA GLY A 270 -2.17 -0.90 14.81
C GLY A 270 -3.36 -0.27 15.52
N ASP A 271 -3.76 -0.82 16.67
CA ASP A 271 -4.90 -0.27 17.44
C ASP A 271 -4.69 1.20 17.81
N PHE A 272 -3.48 1.59 18.25
CA PHE A 272 -3.17 2.99 18.55
C PHE A 272 -3.36 3.91 17.32
N PHE A 273 -2.98 3.48 16.12
CA PHE A 273 -3.22 4.28 14.91
C PHE A 273 -4.70 4.32 14.51
N ASN A 274 -5.47 3.25 14.74
CA ASN A 274 -6.93 3.30 14.59
C ASN A 274 -7.55 4.32 15.52
N GLU A 275 -7.15 4.30 16.79
CA GLU A 275 -7.70 5.18 17.83
C GLU A 275 -7.39 6.66 17.57
N VAL A 276 -6.23 6.99 17.00
CA VAL A 276 -5.89 8.39 16.66
C VAL A 276 -6.58 8.87 15.39
N LEU A 277 -6.90 7.96 14.46
CA LEU A 277 -7.59 8.27 13.21
C LEU A 277 -9.13 8.17 13.34
N ASP A 278 -9.61 7.53 14.40
CA ASP A 278 -11.02 7.49 14.76
C ASP A 278 -11.57 8.90 15.00
N GLY A 279 -12.83 9.11 14.63
CA GLY A 279 -13.48 10.42 14.76
C GLY A 279 -12.98 11.51 13.80
N HIS A 280 -12.07 11.22 12.86
CA HIS A 280 -11.59 12.22 11.91
C HIS A 280 -12.73 12.70 10.96
N PRO A 281 -12.91 14.02 10.74
CA PRO A 281 -14.10 14.57 10.06
C PRO A 281 -14.22 14.24 8.57
N ASN A 282 -13.18 13.67 7.96
CA ASN A 282 -13.18 13.24 6.56
C ASN A 282 -12.75 11.78 6.38
N LEU A 283 -12.89 10.96 7.42
CA LEU A 283 -12.51 9.55 7.39
C LEU A 283 -13.63 8.68 8.00
N ILE A 284 -14.09 7.69 7.24
CA ILE A 284 -14.91 6.60 7.76
C ILE A 284 -13.93 5.53 8.25
N CYS A 285 -13.64 5.53 9.55
CA CYS A 285 -12.68 4.63 10.17
C CYS A 285 -13.36 3.34 10.62
N THR A 286 -12.97 2.19 10.06
CA THR A 286 -13.42 0.90 10.58
C THR A 286 -12.47 0.41 11.66
N ASN A 287 -13.00 -0.12 12.75
CA ASN A 287 -12.21 -0.98 13.64
C ASN A 287 -11.71 -2.23 12.88
N SER A 288 -10.74 -2.95 13.47
CA SER A 288 -10.28 -4.24 12.95
C SER A 288 -11.44 -5.22 12.76
N ILE A 289 -11.71 -5.66 11.53
CA ILE A 289 -12.77 -6.63 11.22
C ILE A 289 -12.14 -7.87 10.59
N MET A 290 -12.51 -9.06 11.09
CA MET A 290 -12.05 -10.32 10.52
C MET A 290 -12.37 -10.41 9.02
N ASN A 291 -11.34 -10.68 8.19
CA ASN A 291 -11.49 -10.70 6.73
C ASN A 291 -12.56 -11.70 6.27
N HIS A 292 -12.55 -12.92 6.83
CA HIS A 292 -13.53 -13.95 6.46
C HIS A 292 -14.97 -13.52 6.81
N SER A 293 -15.19 -12.90 7.98
CA SER A 293 -16.51 -12.41 8.37
C SER A 293 -16.99 -11.28 7.46
N MET A 294 -16.08 -10.42 6.99
CA MET A 294 -16.41 -9.39 6.01
C MET A 294 -16.73 -10.00 4.65
N GLU A 295 -15.96 -10.98 4.17
CA GLU A 295 -16.23 -11.67 2.91
C GLU A 295 -17.58 -12.37 2.91
N GLU A 296 -17.91 -13.08 3.99
CA GLU A 296 -19.23 -13.68 4.21
C GLU A 296 -20.35 -12.64 4.19
N ALA A 297 -20.19 -11.53 4.93
CA ALA A 297 -21.19 -10.46 4.96
C ALA A 297 -21.41 -9.84 3.58
N LEU A 298 -20.35 -9.57 2.82
CA LEU A 298 -20.45 -9.01 1.46
C LEU A 298 -21.16 -9.98 0.51
N GLU A 299 -20.88 -11.29 0.62
CA GLU A 299 -21.55 -12.32 -0.17
C GLU A 299 -23.05 -12.37 0.14
N ASP A 300 -23.41 -12.49 1.42
CA ASP A 300 -24.80 -12.60 1.87
C ASP A 300 -25.65 -11.40 1.41
N ILE A 301 -25.10 -10.18 1.55
CA ILE A 301 -25.78 -8.95 1.10
C ILE A 301 -25.93 -8.95 -0.42
N ARG A 302 -24.89 -9.37 -1.14
CA ARG A 302 -24.91 -9.42 -2.60
C ARG A 302 -25.95 -10.38 -3.13
N GLU A 303 -25.98 -11.60 -2.60
CA GLU A 303 -26.94 -12.64 -2.97
C GLU A 303 -28.36 -12.18 -2.65
N THR A 304 -28.60 -11.71 -1.42
CA THR A 304 -29.91 -11.19 -0.99
C THR A 304 -30.42 -10.10 -1.93
N LEU A 305 -29.59 -9.11 -2.25
CA LEU A 305 -29.97 -8.02 -3.15
C LEU A 305 -30.23 -8.48 -4.59
N ASN A 306 -29.74 -9.64 -5.02
CA ASN A 306 -29.99 -10.22 -6.34
C ASN A 306 -31.28 -11.07 -6.39
N GLU A 307 -31.66 -11.65 -5.25
CA GLU A 307 -32.85 -12.50 -5.13
C GLU A 307 -34.14 -11.70 -4.95
N VAL A 308 -34.08 -10.64 -4.14
CA VAL A 308 -35.21 -9.77 -3.82
C VAL A 308 -35.83 -9.18 -5.10
N ARG A 309 -37.17 -9.22 -5.19
CA ARG A 309 -37.94 -8.81 -6.37
C ARG A 309 -38.66 -7.48 -6.20
N SER A 310 -38.73 -6.95 -4.99
CA SER A 310 -39.42 -5.69 -4.70
C SER A 310 -38.79 -4.92 -3.54
N ILE A 311 -39.06 -3.61 -3.47
CA ILE A 311 -38.62 -2.77 -2.35
C ILE A 311 -39.28 -3.21 -1.03
N GLN A 312 -40.51 -3.73 -1.08
CA GLN A 312 -41.20 -4.19 0.12
C GLN A 312 -40.49 -5.41 0.73
N GLU A 313 -40.19 -6.40 -0.11
CA GLU A 313 -39.43 -7.59 0.28
C GLU A 313 -38.01 -7.21 0.75
N LEU A 314 -37.37 -6.22 0.10
CA LEU A 314 -36.07 -5.70 0.54
C LEU A 314 -36.11 -5.20 1.98
N ILE A 315 -37.12 -4.37 2.31
CA ILE A 315 -37.26 -3.82 3.65
C ILE A 315 -37.53 -4.93 4.64
N GLU A 316 -38.42 -5.87 4.33
CA GLU A 316 -38.74 -6.99 5.23
C GLU A 316 -37.52 -7.84 5.58
N VAL A 317 -36.67 -8.16 4.59
CA VAL A 317 -35.46 -8.97 4.81
C VAL A 317 -34.40 -8.21 5.61
N PHE A 318 -34.15 -6.94 5.28
CA PHE A 318 -33.08 -6.17 5.92
C PHE A 318 -33.49 -5.54 7.26
N ASP A 319 -34.77 -5.27 7.49
CA ASP A 319 -35.30 -4.83 8.80
C ASP A 319 -35.25 -5.98 9.82
N ALA A 320 -35.56 -7.21 9.39
CA ALA A 320 -35.38 -8.41 10.21
C ALA A 320 -33.92 -8.66 10.64
N ASN A 321 -32.95 -8.11 9.89
CA ASN A 321 -31.51 -8.26 10.13
C ASN A 321 -30.89 -7.02 10.80
N ASP A 322 -31.68 -6.09 11.32
CA ASP A 322 -31.23 -4.85 11.99
C ASP A 322 -30.21 -4.05 11.16
N TRP A 323 -30.50 -3.90 9.86
CA TRP A 323 -29.57 -3.27 8.90
C TRP A 323 -29.23 -1.81 9.22
N GLY A 324 -30.06 -1.11 10.00
CA GLY A 324 -29.88 0.32 10.24
C GLY A 324 -30.65 1.17 9.22
N ASP A 325 -29.96 2.02 8.45
CA ASP A 325 -30.60 2.99 7.54
C ASP A 325 -31.25 2.32 6.30
N PRO A 326 -32.59 2.34 6.16
CA PRO A 326 -33.29 1.72 5.04
C PRO A 326 -33.06 2.43 3.69
N GLU A 327 -32.62 3.69 3.66
CA GLU A 327 -32.37 4.37 2.39
C GLU A 327 -31.08 3.88 1.72
N ILE A 328 -30.06 3.54 2.51
CA ILE A 328 -28.79 2.99 1.98
C ILE A 328 -29.02 1.68 1.25
N ILE A 329 -29.84 0.77 1.81
CA ILE A 329 -30.11 -0.50 1.15
C ILE A 329 -30.98 -0.33 -0.10
N LYS A 330 -31.92 0.63 -0.09
CA LYS A 330 -32.70 0.99 -1.29
C LYS A 330 -31.80 1.54 -2.40
N ASP A 331 -30.82 2.36 -2.06
CA ASP A 331 -29.85 2.88 -3.01
C ASP A 331 -29.00 1.76 -3.61
N LEU A 332 -28.51 0.82 -2.78
CA LEU A 332 -27.79 -0.37 -3.25
C LEU A 332 -28.66 -1.26 -4.16
N TYR A 333 -29.93 -1.44 -3.84
CA TYR A 333 -30.86 -2.23 -4.65
C TYR A 333 -31.14 -1.59 -6.02
N ARG A 334 -31.29 -0.26 -6.08
CA ARG A 334 -31.53 0.49 -7.32
C ARG A 334 -30.28 0.66 -8.19
N MET A 335 -29.10 0.41 -7.62
CA MET A 335 -27.83 0.64 -8.28
C MET A 335 -27.57 -0.36 -9.41
N ARG A 336 -27.43 0.15 -10.64
CA ARG A 336 -27.02 -0.68 -11.78
C ARG A 336 -25.54 -1.05 -11.69
N ASN A 337 -25.22 -2.31 -12.01
CA ASN A 337 -23.86 -2.85 -11.98
C ASN A 337 -23.19 -2.62 -10.62
N ARG A 338 -23.90 -2.92 -9.53
CA ARG A 338 -23.37 -2.85 -8.16
C ARG A 338 -22.10 -3.71 -8.04
N THR A 339 -21.09 -3.15 -7.39
CA THR A 339 -19.81 -3.82 -7.11
C THR A 339 -19.68 -4.15 -5.63
N ASP A 340 -18.76 -5.05 -5.27
CA ASP A 340 -18.48 -5.35 -3.86
C ASP A 340 -17.94 -4.13 -3.10
N LYS A 341 -17.30 -3.16 -3.79
CA LYS A 341 -16.99 -1.85 -3.21
C LYS A 341 -18.25 -1.12 -2.79
N ASP A 342 -19.25 -1.05 -3.68
CA ASP A 342 -20.50 -0.34 -3.38
C ASP A 342 -21.18 -0.96 -2.15
N ILE A 343 -21.18 -2.29 -2.04
CA ILE A 343 -21.73 -3.02 -0.89
C ILE A 343 -20.94 -2.73 0.38
N LEU A 344 -19.60 -2.78 0.35
CA LEU A 344 -18.78 -2.42 1.51
C LEU A 344 -19.07 -0.98 1.96
N VAL A 345 -19.09 -0.02 1.05
CA VAL A 345 -19.37 1.39 1.39
C VAL A 345 -20.76 1.51 2.03
N GLY A 346 -21.78 0.87 1.47
CA GLY A 346 -23.12 0.86 2.06
C GLY A 346 -23.17 0.19 3.43
N LEU A 347 -22.43 -0.90 3.62
CA LEU A 347 -22.30 -1.60 4.89
C LEU A 347 -21.70 -0.69 5.98
N LEU A 348 -20.72 0.14 5.63
CA LEU A 348 -20.11 1.08 6.57
C LEU A 348 -20.97 2.32 6.81
N CYS A 349 -21.55 2.89 5.74
CA CYS A 349 -22.39 4.10 5.84
C CYS A 349 -23.69 3.88 6.63
N ARG A 350 -24.15 2.63 6.82
CA ARG A 350 -25.32 2.32 7.65
C ARG A 350 -25.07 2.51 9.14
N ASP A 351 -23.80 2.46 9.56
CA ASP A 351 -23.42 2.60 10.95
C ASP A 351 -23.37 4.08 11.34
N LYS A 352 -24.35 4.51 12.14
CA LYS A 352 -24.46 5.89 12.61
C LYS A 352 -23.26 6.34 13.43
N ASN A 353 -22.58 5.43 14.13
CA ASN A 353 -21.40 5.78 14.91
C ASN A 353 -20.26 6.20 13.98
N LEU A 354 -20.00 5.43 12.93
CA LEU A 354 -18.98 5.74 11.93
C LEU A 354 -19.26 7.04 11.18
N MET A 355 -20.54 7.32 10.91
CA MET A 355 -20.95 8.51 10.18
C MET A 355 -21.06 9.77 11.05
N SER A 356 -21.15 9.63 12.38
CA SER A 356 -21.44 10.74 13.31
C SER A 356 -20.36 11.81 13.37
N CYS A 357 -19.11 11.44 13.05
CA CYS A 357 -17.95 12.33 13.16
C CYS A 357 -17.66 13.10 11.86
N LEU A 358 -18.30 12.72 10.76
CA LEU A 358 -18.04 13.34 9.47
C LEU A 358 -18.57 14.78 9.44
N ASP A 359 -17.79 15.69 8.86
CA ASP A 359 -18.24 17.04 8.57
C ASP A 359 -19.18 17.02 7.34
N PRO A 360 -20.48 17.30 7.50
CA PRO A 360 -21.44 17.29 6.39
C PRO A 360 -21.20 18.44 5.40
N GLU A 361 -20.50 19.50 5.81
CA GLU A 361 -20.12 20.64 4.96
C GLU A 361 -18.73 20.46 4.34
N SER A 362 -18.08 19.33 4.54
CA SER A 362 -16.73 19.10 4.03
C SER A 362 -16.69 19.26 2.51
N ARG A 363 -15.65 19.97 2.07
CA ARG A 363 -15.32 20.19 0.65
C ARG A 363 -15.02 18.91 -0.10
N ILE A 364 -14.65 17.83 0.60
CA ILE A 364 -14.19 16.59 0.00
C ILE A 364 -15.07 15.42 0.43
N VAL A 365 -15.05 14.38 -0.39
CA VAL A 365 -15.65 13.09 -0.05
C VAL A 365 -14.76 12.41 0.99
N PRO A 366 -15.33 11.83 2.07
CA PRO A 366 -14.53 11.09 3.04
C PRO A 366 -13.83 9.89 2.41
N ALA A 367 -12.65 9.55 2.91
CA ALA A 367 -12.01 8.28 2.62
C ALA A 367 -12.54 7.18 3.54
N ILE A 368 -12.46 5.91 3.13
CA ILE A 368 -12.65 4.78 4.04
C ILE A 368 -11.27 4.34 4.54
N MET A 369 -11.08 4.28 5.85
CA MET A 369 -9.95 3.57 6.44
C MET A 369 -10.40 2.15 6.79
N TYR A 370 -9.77 1.18 6.12
CA TYR A 370 -10.14 -0.23 6.20
C TYR A 370 -8.97 -1.07 6.70
N GLN A 371 -9.22 -1.87 7.73
CA GLN A 371 -8.27 -2.83 8.29
C GLN A 371 -8.87 -4.25 8.30
N PRO A 372 -8.74 -5.01 7.21
CA PRO A 372 -9.08 -6.42 7.21
C PRO A 372 -8.11 -7.17 8.14
N HIS A 373 -8.64 -7.78 9.19
CA HIS A 373 -7.88 -8.52 10.18
C HIS A 373 -7.78 -10.00 9.79
N PHE A 374 -6.56 -10.53 9.84
CA PHE A 374 -6.27 -11.95 9.68
C PHE A 374 -5.83 -12.52 11.02
N GLY A 375 -6.47 -13.61 11.46
CA GLY A 375 -6.15 -14.24 12.74
C GLY A 375 -4.71 -14.76 12.84
N HIS A 376 -4.05 -15.00 11.72
CA HIS A 376 -2.62 -15.20 11.65
C HIS A 376 -2.12 -14.70 10.30
N VAL A 377 -1.03 -13.93 10.30
CA VAL A 377 -0.36 -13.47 9.08
C VAL A 377 1.00 -14.14 9.03
N ALA A 378 1.27 -14.86 7.95
CA ALA A 378 2.54 -15.54 7.73
C ALA A 378 3.02 -15.33 6.30
N ASN A 379 4.34 -15.39 6.13
CA ASN A 379 4.97 -15.49 4.83
C ASN A 379 5.61 -16.87 4.69
N ASN A 380 5.42 -17.47 3.53
CA ASN A 380 6.19 -18.62 3.11
C ASN A 380 7.46 -18.13 2.42
N LEU A 381 8.61 -18.67 2.83
CA LEU A 381 9.91 -18.40 2.22
C LEU A 381 10.43 -19.68 1.58
N VAL A 382 10.60 -19.67 0.26
CA VAL A 382 11.16 -20.78 -0.50
C VAL A 382 12.48 -20.34 -1.13
N GLY A 383 13.58 -20.89 -0.63
CA GLY A 383 14.91 -20.64 -1.18
C GLY A 383 15.15 -21.39 -2.50
N ASP A 384 15.93 -20.81 -3.40
CA ASP A 384 16.42 -21.48 -4.60
C ASP A 384 17.95 -21.64 -4.65
N SER A 385 18.45 -22.35 -5.66
CA SER A 385 19.89 -22.59 -5.86
C SER A 385 20.69 -21.35 -6.27
N GLN A 386 20.02 -20.24 -6.56
CA GLN A 386 20.62 -18.96 -6.95
C GLN A 386 20.73 -17.98 -5.77
N GLY A 387 20.41 -18.41 -4.55
CA GLY A 387 20.46 -17.56 -3.36
C GLY A 387 19.29 -16.58 -3.26
N ARG A 388 18.20 -16.83 -4.00
CA ARG A 388 16.97 -16.05 -3.90
C ARG A 388 16.02 -16.72 -2.91
N ALA A 389 15.19 -15.92 -2.26
CA ALA A 389 14.09 -16.40 -1.44
C ALA A 389 12.78 -15.86 -2.01
N MET A 390 12.01 -16.75 -2.62
CA MET A 390 10.66 -16.43 -3.04
C MET A 390 9.79 -16.24 -1.81
N MET A 391 9.10 -15.12 -1.74
CA MET A 391 8.19 -14.79 -0.65
C MET A 391 6.74 -14.81 -1.14
N THR A 392 5.89 -15.59 -0.48
CA THR A 392 4.45 -15.62 -0.72
C THR A 392 3.67 -15.49 0.58
N SER A 393 2.42 -15.04 0.50
CA SER A 393 1.52 -14.91 1.65
C SER A 393 0.08 -15.05 1.18
N ASP A 394 -0.64 -16.01 1.75
CA ASP A 394 -2.05 -16.26 1.41
C ASP A 394 -2.92 -15.06 1.78
N GLN A 395 -2.58 -14.35 2.86
CA GLN A 395 -3.31 -13.16 3.31
C GLN A 395 -3.13 -12.00 2.33
N PHE A 396 -1.90 -11.72 1.89
CA PHE A 396 -1.67 -10.68 0.87
C PHE A 396 -2.28 -11.07 -0.49
N ASP A 397 -2.26 -12.37 -0.83
CA ASP A 397 -2.93 -12.87 -2.02
C ASP A 397 -4.45 -12.70 -1.97
N ALA A 398 -5.08 -12.89 -0.80
CA ALA A 398 -6.50 -12.62 -0.61
C ALA A 398 -6.81 -11.14 -0.87
N ILE A 399 -6.02 -10.22 -0.31
CA ILE A 399 -6.16 -8.77 -0.56
C ILE A 399 -5.98 -8.44 -2.04
N LYS A 400 -4.95 -9.00 -2.70
CA LYS A 400 -4.70 -8.81 -4.14
C LYS A 400 -5.85 -9.31 -5.00
N LYS A 401 -6.49 -10.42 -4.60
CA LYS A 401 -7.60 -11.03 -5.34
C LYS A 401 -8.93 -10.36 -5.05
N SER A 402 -9.07 -9.69 -3.90
CA SER A 402 -10.29 -9.02 -3.44
C SER A 402 -10.86 -8.06 -4.49
N SER A 403 -12.13 -8.27 -4.81
CA SER A 403 -12.93 -7.40 -5.67
C SER A 403 -13.11 -6.01 -5.07
N VAL A 404 -13.17 -5.87 -3.74
CA VAL A 404 -13.25 -4.58 -3.04
C VAL A 404 -12.06 -3.71 -3.41
N PHE A 405 -10.83 -4.19 -3.16
CA PHE A 405 -9.60 -3.45 -3.43
C PHE A 405 -9.45 -3.12 -4.92
N LYS A 406 -9.86 -4.02 -5.81
CA LYS A 406 -9.82 -3.78 -7.27
C LYS A 406 -10.74 -2.63 -7.71
N ASN A 407 -11.87 -2.43 -7.03
CA ASN A 407 -12.89 -1.44 -7.42
C ASN A 407 -12.67 -0.05 -6.79
N PHE A 408 -11.89 0.08 -5.72
CA PHE A 408 -11.40 1.39 -5.28
C PHE A 408 -10.39 1.94 -6.27
N LYS A 409 -10.53 3.21 -6.67
CA LYS A 409 -9.65 3.86 -7.66
C LYS A 409 -8.40 4.47 -7.03
N TYR A 410 -8.52 4.94 -5.79
CA TYR A 410 -7.46 5.60 -5.05
C TYR A 410 -7.18 4.81 -3.78
N ILE A 411 -5.95 4.31 -3.64
CA ILE A 411 -5.53 3.48 -2.51
C ILE A 411 -4.25 4.08 -1.96
N LYS A 412 -4.28 4.42 -0.67
CA LYS A 412 -3.09 4.73 0.12
C LYS A 412 -2.94 3.68 1.20
N THR A 413 -1.72 3.24 1.43
CA THR A 413 -1.44 2.14 2.36
C THR A 413 -0.47 2.61 3.43
N PHE A 414 -0.80 2.37 4.70
CA PHE A 414 0.17 2.60 5.77
C PHE A 414 0.31 1.39 6.69
N THR A 415 1.54 1.18 7.14
CA THR A 415 1.93 0.02 7.95
C THR A 415 2.60 0.49 9.24
N PRO A 416 1.91 0.40 10.39
CA PRO A 416 2.56 0.58 11.67
C PRO A 416 3.64 -0.46 11.91
N MET A 417 4.78 -0.02 12.37
CA MET A 417 5.90 -0.87 12.76
C MET A 417 6.42 -0.44 14.13
N ARG A 418 6.64 -1.40 15.01
CA ARG A 418 7.33 -1.19 16.28
C ARG A 418 8.70 -1.86 16.21
N ARG A 419 9.66 -1.41 17.03
CA ARG A 419 10.93 -2.13 17.23
C ARG A 419 10.63 -3.62 17.42
N ILE A 420 11.24 -4.46 16.58
CA ILE A 420 10.80 -5.85 16.42
C ILE A 420 10.98 -6.64 17.73
N THR A 421 12.08 -6.43 18.45
CA THR A 421 12.34 -7.12 19.74
C THR A 421 11.32 -6.71 20.81
N THR A 422 10.95 -5.43 20.86
CA THR A 422 9.91 -4.94 21.77
C THR A 422 8.52 -5.48 21.39
N SER A 423 8.21 -5.51 20.08
CA SER A 423 6.97 -6.09 19.56
C SER A 423 6.86 -7.58 19.90
N TYR A 424 7.96 -8.34 19.75
CA TYR A 424 8.05 -9.74 20.13
C TYR A 424 7.79 -9.96 21.63
N GLY A 425 8.47 -9.23 22.52
CA GLY A 425 8.25 -9.36 23.97
C GLY A 425 6.80 -9.02 24.37
N ALA A 426 6.19 -8.02 23.72
CA ALA A 426 4.78 -7.70 23.93
C ALA A 426 3.83 -8.82 23.47
N THR A 427 4.12 -9.47 22.32
CA THR A 427 3.38 -10.64 21.83
C THR A 427 3.48 -11.81 22.80
N MET A 428 4.70 -12.13 23.26
CA MET A 428 4.89 -13.22 24.22
C MET A 428 4.14 -12.97 25.53
N ARG A 429 4.15 -11.73 26.04
CA ARG A 429 3.32 -11.34 27.18
C ARG A 429 1.84 -11.57 26.92
N PHE A 430 1.33 -11.10 25.78
CA PHE A 430 -0.09 -11.24 25.45
C PHE A 430 -0.50 -12.71 25.39
N MET A 431 0.27 -13.55 24.70
CA MET A 431 0.02 -14.99 24.60
C MET A 431 0.12 -15.69 25.96
N ALA A 432 1.11 -15.35 26.78
CA ALA A 432 1.32 -15.94 28.10
C ALA A 432 0.22 -15.59 29.12
N LEU A 433 -0.48 -14.47 28.93
CA LEU A 433 -1.59 -14.03 29.78
C LEU A 433 -2.96 -14.55 29.32
N GLN A 434 -3.04 -15.20 28.14
CA GLN A 434 -4.27 -15.85 27.71
C GLN A 434 -4.60 -17.02 28.66
N PRO A 435 -5.89 -17.33 28.86
CA PRO A 435 -6.28 -18.55 29.56
C PRO A 435 -5.72 -19.77 28.84
N ASP A 436 -5.38 -20.83 29.60
CA ASP A 436 -4.87 -22.07 29.03
C ASP A 436 -5.89 -22.68 28.02
N HIS A 437 -7.19 -22.42 28.18
CA HIS A 437 -8.25 -22.78 27.25
C HIS A 437 -8.88 -21.55 26.60
N LEU A 438 -8.97 -21.57 25.27
CA LEU A 438 -9.67 -20.59 24.45
C LEU A 438 -11.20 -20.71 24.65
N PRO A 439 -12.00 -19.71 24.22
CA PRO A 439 -13.46 -19.74 24.37
C PRO A 439 -14.16 -20.95 23.73
N ASP A 440 -13.54 -21.58 22.73
CA ASP A 440 -14.04 -22.80 22.09
C ASP A 440 -13.64 -24.09 22.85
N GLY A 441 -13.01 -23.95 24.02
CA GLY A 441 -12.56 -25.04 24.87
C GLY A 441 -11.25 -25.68 24.44
N LYS A 442 -10.60 -25.23 23.36
CA LYS A 442 -9.30 -25.76 22.93
C LYS A 442 -8.17 -25.14 23.73
N VAL A 443 -7.09 -25.90 23.90
CA VAL A 443 -5.87 -25.38 24.52
C VAL A 443 -5.28 -24.25 23.67
N GLY A 444 -4.96 -23.12 24.32
CA GLY A 444 -4.28 -21.97 23.73
C GLY A 444 -2.81 -22.31 23.49
N LEU A 445 -2.48 -22.61 22.24
CA LEU A 445 -1.15 -23.06 21.86
C LEU A 445 -0.24 -21.89 21.49
N ILE A 446 0.98 -21.88 22.06
CA ILE A 446 2.03 -20.92 21.69
C ILE A 446 2.93 -21.55 20.62
N ASN A 447 3.11 -20.83 19.52
CA ASN A 447 3.99 -21.22 18.43
C ASN A 447 5.36 -20.53 18.55
N ASP A 448 6.30 -20.94 17.69
CA ASP A 448 7.65 -20.36 17.64
C ASP A 448 7.66 -18.95 17.02
N GLU A 449 7.32 -17.96 17.85
CA GLU A 449 7.26 -16.55 17.49
C GLU A 449 8.62 -15.96 17.07
N VAL A 450 9.75 -16.46 17.59
CA VAL A 450 11.07 -16.01 17.11
C VAL A 450 11.23 -16.37 15.63
N LEU A 451 10.87 -17.60 15.26
CA LEU A 451 10.94 -18.05 13.89
C LEU A 451 9.93 -17.29 13.00
N ALA A 452 8.70 -17.12 13.47
CA ALA A 452 7.66 -16.38 12.75
C ALA A 452 8.12 -14.97 12.40
N ARG A 453 8.78 -14.26 13.32
CA ARG A 453 9.27 -12.89 13.12
C ARG A 453 10.39 -12.81 12.07
N VAL A 454 11.37 -13.71 12.10
CA VAL A 454 12.51 -13.65 11.14
C VAL A 454 12.13 -14.07 9.72
N THR A 455 11.11 -14.92 9.58
CA THR A 455 10.58 -15.32 8.27
C THR A 455 9.52 -14.35 7.74
N PHE A 456 8.85 -13.61 8.62
CA PHE A 456 7.86 -12.62 8.20
C PHE A 456 8.52 -11.31 7.74
N ARG A 457 8.32 -10.98 6.46
CA ARG A 457 8.85 -9.76 5.81
C ARG A 457 7.72 -8.89 5.23
N GLY A 458 6.59 -8.77 5.94
CA GLY A 458 5.43 -7.99 5.48
C GLY A 458 5.67 -6.47 5.33
N PHE A 459 6.86 -5.99 5.68
CA PHE A 459 7.33 -4.62 5.41
C PHE A 459 8.05 -4.49 4.06
N MET A 460 8.15 -5.58 3.30
CA MET A 460 8.59 -5.56 1.91
C MET A 460 7.38 -5.56 0.99
N LYS A 461 7.50 -4.88 -0.15
CA LYS A 461 6.48 -4.75 -1.17
C LYS A 461 6.96 -5.30 -2.50
N ASP A 462 6.00 -5.85 -3.23
CA ASP A 462 6.11 -6.10 -4.65
C ASP A 462 5.71 -4.80 -5.36
N GLU A 463 6.66 -4.18 -6.06
CA GLU A 463 6.47 -2.89 -6.73
C GLU A 463 5.43 -2.96 -7.85
N GLU A 464 5.11 -4.14 -8.38
CA GLU A 464 4.07 -4.30 -9.40
C GLU A 464 2.66 -4.28 -8.80
N GLN A 465 2.52 -4.54 -7.50
CA GLN A 465 1.22 -4.60 -6.86
C GLN A 465 0.66 -3.20 -6.60
N ARG A 466 -0.48 -2.92 -7.22
CA ARG A 466 -1.19 -1.64 -7.12
C ARG A 466 -1.41 -1.16 -5.69
N VAL A 467 -1.75 -2.07 -4.77
CA VAL A 467 -2.01 -1.74 -3.35
C VAL A 467 -0.76 -1.25 -2.58
N PHE A 468 0.44 -1.43 -3.14
CA PHE A 468 1.71 -0.95 -2.55
C PHE A 468 2.41 0.12 -3.40
N LYS A 469 1.73 0.65 -4.43
CA LYS A 469 2.27 1.73 -5.26
C LYS A 469 2.41 3.03 -4.46
N ASP A 470 1.41 3.34 -3.65
CA ASP A 470 1.36 4.52 -2.78
C ASP A 470 1.28 4.06 -1.30
N CYS A 471 2.43 3.72 -0.71
CA CYS A 471 2.50 3.15 0.63
C CYS A 471 3.65 3.69 1.49
N VAL A 472 3.47 3.66 2.82
CA VAL A 472 4.51 4.02 3.80
C VAL A 472 4.48 3.14 5.05
N VAL A 473 5.63 3.02 5.72
CA VAL A 473 5.75 2.49 7.08
C VAL A 473 5.84 3.62 8.07
N VAL A 474 5.08 3.52 9.16
CA VAL A 474 5.05 4.51 10.25
C VAL A 474 5.58 3.84 11.52
N ARG A 475 6.60 4.41 12.15
CA ARG A 475 7.13 3.88 13.40
C ARG A 475 6.19 4.21 14.55
N PHE A 476 5.85 3.20 15.35
CA PHE A 476 5.06 3.35 16.56
C PHE A 476 5.74 4.29 17.56
N GLU A 477 7.07 4.18 17.69
CA GLU A 477 7.84 5.03 18.59
C GLU A 477 7.77 6.51 18.19
N ASP A 478 7.79 6.82 16.89
CA ASP A 478 7.60 8.19 16.42
C ASP A 478 6.20 8.70 16.77
N GLY A 479 5.16 7.87 16.57
CA GLY A 479 3.78 8.25 16.91
C GLY A 479 3.56 8.55 18.40
N LYS A 480 4.30 7.87 19.29
CA LYS A 480 4.23 8.10 20.75
C LYS A 480 5.13 9.26 21.21
N LEU A 481 6.31 9.42 20.63
CA LEU A 481 7.33 10.36 21.11
C LEU A 481 7.30 11.71 20.40
N ASN A 482 6.86 11.74 19.14
CA ASN A 482 6.79 12.90 18.27
C ASN A 482 5.40 12.97 17.60
N PRO A 483 4.31 13.01 18.39
CA PRO A 483 2.96 12.84 17.87
C PRO A 483 2.59 13.90 16.83
N THR A 484 2.89 15.18 17.08
CA THR A 484 2.58 16.24 16.11
C THR A 484 3.34 16.06 14.80
N ALA A 485 4.63 15.71 14.84
CA ALA A 485 5.41 15.45 13.63
C ALA A 485 4.84 14.25 12.85
N THR A 486 4.52 13.17 13.57
CA THR A 486 4.06 11.91 12.98
C THR A 486 2.69 12.04 12.35
N PHE A 487 1.72 12.59 13.07
CA PHE A 487 0.33 12.64 12.60
C PHE A 487 0.10 13.76 11.59
N LYS A 488 0.88 14.84 11.58
CA LYS A 488 0.90 15.79 10.46
C LYS A 488 1.43 15.14 9.18
N ALA A 489 2.58 14.46 9.25
CA ALA A 489 3.15 13.77 8.09
C ALA A 489 2.25 12.63 7.60
N LEU A 490 1.59 11.90 8.51
CA LEU A 490 0.65 10.85 8.15
C LEU A 490 -0.62 11.43 7.52
N ALA A 491 -1.18 12.53 8.04
CA ALA A 491 -2.32 13.21 7.43
C ALA A 491 -1.97 13.72 6.03
N GLU A 492 -0.80 14.34 5.85
CA GLU A 492 -0.30 14.79 4.55
C GLU A 492 -0.15 13.61 3.58
N PHE A 493 0.46 12.50 4.02
CA PHE A 493 0.59 11.30 3.20
C PHE A 493 -0.79 10.75 2.80
N LEU A 494 -1.73 10.62 3.74
CA LEU A 494 -3.09 10.12 3.51
C LEU A 494 -3.98 11.11 2.75
N ASP A 495 -3.47 12.32 2.52
CA ASP A 495 -4.17 13.44 1.92
C ASP A 495 -5.47 13.78 2.66
N LEU A 496 -5.30 14.04 3.95
CA LEU A 496 -6.30 14.46 4.92
C LEU A 496 -5.83 15.75 5.62
N PRO A 497 -6.74 16.62 6.08
CA PRO A 497 -6.38 17.69 6.99
C PRO A 497 -5.81 17.13 8.30
N TYR A 498 -4.86 17.84 8.91
CA TYR A 498 -4.48 17.54 10.28
C TYR A 498 -5.43 18.27 11.24
N THR A 499 -6.26 17.52 11.97
CA THR A 499 -7.32 18.07 12.83
C THR A 499 -7.05 17.82 14.31
N GLU A 500 -7.83 18.47 15.19
CA GLU A 500 -7.77 18.25 16.64
C GLU A 500 -8.06 16.79 17.02
N SER A 501 -8.91 16.09 16.27
CA SER A 501 -9.23 14.67 16.52
C SER A 501 -8.00 13.76 16.48
N MET A 502 -6.93 14.16 15.80
CA MET A 502 -5.67 13.41 15.73
C MET A 502 -4.71 13.70 16.90
N THR A 503 -5.16 14.42 17.92
CA THR A 503 -4.36 14.78 19.11
C THR A 503 -4.70 13.96 20.36
N TYR A 504 -5.72 13.10 20.26
CA TYR A 504 -6.14 12.17 21.31
C TYR A 504 -6.53 10.83 20.68
N CYS A 505 -6.75 9.80 21.52
CA CYS A 505 -7.33 8.54 21.09
C CYS A 505 -8.85 8.57 21.32
N SER A 506 -9.62 8.09 20.34
CA SER A 506 -11.05 7.91 20.47
C SER A 506 -11.50 6.51 20.05
N PHE A 507 -12.73 6.20 20.43
CA PHE A 507 -13.45 5.03 19.96
C PHE A 507 -14.88 5.43 19.60
N ASN A 508 -15.29 5.15 18.36
CA ASN A 508 -16.58 5.60 17.82
C ASN A 508 -16.78 7.12 17.96
N GLY A 509 -15.71 7.89 17.74
CA GLY A 509 -15.73 9.35 17.84
C GLY A 509 -15.68 9.92 19.24
N GLN A 510 -15.74 9.08 20.27
CA GLN A 510 -15.73 9.52 21.66
C GLN A 510 -14.31 9.43 22.20
N GLN A 511 -13.80 10.54 22.74
CA GLN A 511 -12.52 10.55 23.42
C GLN A 511 -12.58 9.63 24.65
N MET A 512 -11.58 8.76 24.79
CA MET A 512 -11.54 7.76 25.86
C MET A 512 -10.21 7.86 26.61
N ASP A 513 -10.26 7.75 27.94
CA ASP A 513 -9.04 7.65 28.75
C ASP A 513 -8.40 6.26 28.64
N GLU A 514 -9.20 5.21 28.48
CA GLU A 514 -8.72 3.84 28.32
C GLU A 514 -9.73 3.00 27.53
N ILE A 515 -9.29 2.36 26.44
CA ILE A 515 -10.14 1.50 25.60
C ILE A 515 -10.08 0.04 26.07
N VAL A 516 -8.91 -0.40 26.55
CA VAL A 516 -8.71 -1.74 27.12
C VAL A 516 -8.14 -1.60 28.53
N PRO A 517 -8.85 -2.03 29.59
CA PRO A 517 -8.38 -1.92 30.97
C PRO A 517 -7.00 -2.56 31.20
N GLY A 518 -6.10 -1.81 31.84
CA GLY A 518 -4.71 -2.19 32.12
C GLY A 518 -3.70 -1.85 31.02
N ASN A 519 -4.11 -1.18 29.94
CA ASN A 519 -3.20 -0.75 28.87
C ASN A 519 -2.66 0.66 29.09
N VAL A 520 -1.55 0.98 28.42
CA VAL A 520 -0.96 2.32 28.48
C VAL A 520 -1.83 3.27 27.66
N GLN A 521 -2.33 4.33 28.29
CA GLN A 521 -3.27 5.29 27.71
C GLN A 521 -2.66 6.09 26.54
N GLY A 522 -3.43 6.22 25.45
CA GLY A 522 -3.25 7.27 24.45
C GLY A 522 -1.82 7.47 23.98
N PHE A 523 -1.27 8.67 24.14
CA PHE A 523 0.09 9.02 23.71
C PHE A 523 1.19 8.73 24.75
N ASP A 524 0.89 8.02 25.84
CA ASP A 524 1.90 7.74 26.87
C ASP A 524 3.06 6.88 26.32
N ALA A 525 4.27 7.43 26.46
CA ALA A 525 5.53 6.88 26.00
C ALA A 525 5.99 5.65 26.82
N ALA A 526 5.35 5.32 27.95
CA ALA A 526 5.70 4.14 28.74
C ALA A 526 5.70 2.86 27.90
N SER A 527 4.80 2.77 26.92
CA SER A 527 4.76 1.65 25.96
C SER A 527 6.02 1.54 25.09
N VAL A 528 6.71 2.64 24.79
CA VAL A 528 7.95 2.64 24.00
C VAL A 528 9.11 2.03 24.78
N TYR A 529 9.21 2.34 26.08
CA TYR A 529 10.36 1.95 26.91
C TYR A 529 10.21 0.60 27.63
N LYS A 530 9.06 -0.09 27.49
CA LYS A 530 8.88 -1.43 28.04
C LYS A 530 9.80 -2.43 27.34
N THR A 531 10.61 -3.15 28.12
CA THR A 531 11.54 -4.16 27.60
C THR A 531 10.91 -5.55 27.54
N TYR A 532 10.00 -5.90 28.46
CA TYR A 532 9.37 -7.23 28.58
C TYR A 532 10.37 -8.36 28.86
N ASP A 533 11.35 -8.12 29.74
CA ASP A 533 12.44 -9.08 30.00
C ASP A 533 11.95 -10.41 30.61
N GLU A 534 10.78 -10.41 31.25
CA GLU A 534 10.11 -11.63 31.73
C GLU A 534 9.62 -12.56 30.61
N TYR A 535 9.45 -12.03 29.39
CA TYR A 535 8.80 -12.71 28.27
C TYR A 535 9.72 -12.92 27.06
N ALA A 536 10.96 -12.45 27.12
CA ALA A 536 11.93 -12.57 26.04
C ALA A 536 13.35 -12.32 26.56
N ASN A 537 14.30 -13.17 26.19
CA ASN A 537 15.69 -13.08 26.66
C ASN A 537 16.65 -12.52 25.60
N ASP A 538 17.90 -12.27 26.00
CA ASP A 538 18.92 -11.67 25.14
C ASP A 538 19.31 -12.56 23.95
N ALA A 539 19.29 -13.89 24.11
CA ALA A 539 19.64 -14.82 23.04
C ALA A 539 18.63 -14.76 21.90
N GLU A 540 17.33 -14.80 22.23
CA GLU A 540 16.21 -14.65 21.29
C GLU A 540 16.27 -13.29 20.58
N ARG A 541 16.57 -12.22 21.32
CA ARG A 541 16.62 -10.85 20.77
C ARG A 541 17.82 -10.60 19.88
N THR A 542 19.00 -11.08 20.27
CA THR A 542 20.22 -11.01 19.46
C THR A 542 20.01 -11.74 18.13
N TYR A 543 19.38 -12.92 18.17
CA TYR A 543 19.04 -13.68 16.97
C TYR A 543 18.13 -12.88 16.03
N MET A 544 17.03 -12.31 16.55
CA MET A 544 16.12 -11.50 15.73
C MET A 544 16.78 -10.24 15.16
N GLU A 545 17.51 -9.48 15.98
CA GLU A 545 18.20 -8.26 15.52
C GLU A 545 19.20 -8.57 14.40
N TYR A 546 19.99 -9.64 14.54
CA TYR A 546 20.92 -10.04 13.50
C TYR A 546 20.21 -10.42 12.19
N PHE A 547 19.17 -11.25 12.25
CA PHE A 547 18.49 -11.74 11.04
C PHE A 547 17.53 -10.73 10.40
N LEU A 548 17.14 -9.68 11.11
CA LEU A 548 16.31 -8.58 10.63
C LEU A 548 17.08 -7.25 10.55
N ARG A 549 18.42 -7.29 10.61
CA ARG A 549 19.29 -6.11 10.59
C ARG A 549 19.03 -5.18 9.40
N ASP A 550 18.68 -5.75 8.26
CA ASP A 550 18.29 -5.03 7.06
C ASP A 550 17.05 -4.13 7.28
N ALA A 551 16.04 -4.66 7.98
CA ALA A 551 14.87 -3.87 8.36
C ALA A 551 15.20 -2.83 9.43
N TYR A 552 16.04 -3.17 10.43
CA TYR A 552 16.50 -2.21 11.43
C TYR A 552 17.24 -1.03 10.79
N GLU A 553 18.21 -1.32 9.93
CA GLU A 553 18.99 -0.31 9.21
C GLU A 553 18.10 0.56 8.31
N TYR A 554 17.21 -0.05 7.53
CA TYR A 554 16.34 0.68 6.61
C TYR A 554 15.36 1.60 7.34
N TYR A 555 14.71 1.12 8.40
CA TYR A 555 13.75 1.90 9.17
C TYR A 555 14.40 2.78 10.26
N GLY A 556 15.73 2.71 10.39
CA GLY A 556 16.52 3.50 11.33
C GLY A 556 16.24 3.14 12.78
N TYR A 557 16.26 1.85 13.13
CA TYR A 557 16.27 1.38 14.50
C TYR A 557 17.69 0.98 14.91
N ASP A 558 18.15 1.42 16.08
CA ASP A 558 19.45 0.99 16.63
C ASP A 558 19.38 -0.46 17.14
N PHE A 559 20.49 -1.19 17.18
CA PHE A 559 20.56 -2.50 17.85
C PHE A 559 20.72 -2.33 19.36
N HIS A 560 20.00 -3.13 20.15
CA HIS A 560 20.11 -3.13 21.61
C HIS A 560 20.81 -4.39 22.14
N TYR A 561 20.75 -5.50 21.41
CA TYR A 561 21.21 -6.81 21.85
C TYR A 561 22.29 -7.36 20.91
N TYR A 562 22.17 -7.10 19.61
CA TYR A 562 23.21 -7.41 18.64
C TYR A 562 24.33 -6.35 18.69
N ASP A 563 25.56 -6.82 18.90
CA ASP A 563 26.77 -6.00 19.10
C ASP A 563 27.42 -5.53 17.78
N GLY A 564 26.90 -5.95 16.63
CA GLY A 564 27.48 -5.65 15.31
C GLY A 564 28.65 -6.55 14.92
N GLU A 565 29.06 -7.49 15.77
CA GLU A 565 30.17 -8.40 15.47
C GLU A 565 29.77 -9.47 14.44
N PRO A 566 30.72 -10.03 13.66
CA PRO A 566 30.43 -11.10 12.72
C PRO A 566 29.73 -12.29 13.37
N MET A 567 28.59 -12.70 12.81
CA MET A 567 27.82 -13.83 13.32
C MET A 567 28.28 -15.14 12.64
N THR A 568 28.88 -16.04 13.42
CA THR A 568 29.28 -17.38 12.94
C THR A 568 28.15 -18.38 13.13
N LYS A 569 28.20 -19.51 12.39
CA LYS A 569 27.23 -20.60 12.56
C LYS A 569 27.24 -21.17 13.99
N GLU A 570 28.42 -21.22 14.60
CA GLU A 570 28.62 -21.68 15.98
C GLU A 570 27.92 -20.76 16.97
N ARG A 571 28.04 -19.44 16.80
CA ARG A 571 27.35 -18.46 17.66
C ARG A 571 25.84 -18.51 17.47
N VAL A 572 25.34 -18.72 16.25
CA VAL A 572 23.90 -18.92 16.02
C VAL A 572 23.39 -20.18 16.73
N LYS A 573 24.13 -21.29 16.67
CA LYS A 573 23.79 -22.52 17.41
C LYS A 573 23.75 -22.28 18.92
N GLU A 574 24.69 -21.50 19.45
CA GLU A 574 24.71 -21.12 20.86
C GLU A 574 23.48 -20.28 21.23
N LEU A 575 23.12 -19.28 20.42
CA LEU A 575 21.91 -18.47 20.64
C LEU A 575 20.64 -19.32 20.65
N ILE A 576 20.46 -20.21 19.67
CA ILE A 576 19.28 -21.09 19.57
C ILE A 576 19.14 -21.99 20.80
N LYS A 577 20.26 -22.51 21.33
CA LYS A 577 20.25 -23.28 22.59
C LYS A 577 19.82 -22.46 23.79
N GLY A 578 20.06 -21.15 23.76
CA GLY A 578 19.66 -20.21 24.80
C GLY A 578 18.22 -19.67 24.68
N PHE A 579 17.35 -20.23 23.83
CA PHE A 579 15.95 -19.79 23.69
C PHE A 579 15.05 -20.27 24.85
N ASP A 580 15.52 -20.11 26.08
CA ASP A 580 14.90 -20.68 27.28
C ASP A 580 13.47 -20.18 27.52
N ILE A 581 13.20 -18.90 27.25
CA ILE A 581 11.90 -18.30 27.56
C ILE A 581 10.84 -18.82 26.60
N ILE A 582 11.02 -18.66 25.29
CA ILE A 582 10.03 -19.14 24.33
C ILE A 582 9.87 -20.67 24.37
N ASN A 583 10.97 -21.41 24.55
CA ASN A 583 10.92 -22.87 24.67
C ASN A 583 10.11 -23.31 25.89
N SER A 584 10.19 -22.58 27.02
CA SER A 584 9.39 -22.90 28.21
C SER A 584 7.89 -22.76 27.96
N TYR A 585 7.48 -21.72 27.24
CA TYR A 585 6.07 -21.48 26.90
C TYR A 585 5.53 -22.47 25.86
N ILE A 586 6.31 -22.79 24.82
CA ILE A 586 5.96 -23.82 23.84
C ILE A 586 5.81 -25.16 24.56
N ARG A 587 6.81 -25.59 25.34
CA ARG A 587 6.74 -26.85 26.10
C ARG A 587 5.51 -26.91 27.00
N LYS A 588 5.25 -25.86 27.79
CA LYS A 588 4.08 -25.81 28.70
C LYS A 588 2.78 -26.05 27.94
N THR A 589 2.55 -25.30 26.86
CA THR A 589 1.27 -25.36 26.13
C THR A 589 1.12 -26.62 25.29
N ARG A 590 2.22 -27.14 24.70
CA ARG A 590 2.23 -28.42 23.98
C ARG A 590 2.01 -29.62 24.89
N LEU A 591 2.65 -29.64 26.06
CA LEU A 591 2.45 -30.71 27.04
C LEU A 591 0.97 -30.80 27.45
N LEU A 592 0.35 -29.67 27.77
CA LEU A 592 -1.07 -29.61 28.10
C LEU A 592 -1.96 -30.09 26.94
N GLY A 593 -1.73 -29.55 25.74
CA GLY A 593 -2.51 -29.91 24.55
C GLY A 593 -2.40 -31.38 24.15
N TYR A 594 -1.19 -31.95 24.21
CA TYR A 594 -0.98 -33.36 23.93
C TYR A 594 -1.58 -34.27 24.99
N ARG A 595 -1.45 -33.92 26.27
CA ARG A 595 -2.06 -34.69 27.36
C ARG A 595 -3.57 -34.79 27.19
N GLU A 596 -4.24 -33.66 27.02
CA GLU A 596 -5.71 -33.63 26.81
C GLU A 596 -6.10 -34.35 25.51
N GLY A 597 -5.27 -34.23 24.46
CA GLY A 597 -5.45 -34.97 23.21
C GLY A 597 -5.43 -36.50 23.41
N PHE A 598 -4.45 -37.00 24.14
CA PHE A 598 -4.32 -38.43 24.45
C PHE A 598 -5.41 -38.91 25.42
N GLU A 599 -5.80 -38.11 26.41
CA GLU A 599 -6.92 -38.42 27.32
C GLU A 599 -8.22 -38.58 26.54
N ARG A 600 -8.54 -37.61 25.67
CA ARG A 600 -9.72 -37.66 24.81
C ARG A 600 -9.71 -38.86 23.87
N LEU A 601 -8.59 -39.16 23.22
CA LEU A 601 -8.46 -40.34 22.36
C LEU A 601 -8.79 -41.64 23.12
N ARG A 602 -8.29 -41.78 24.36
CA ARG A 602 -8.57 -42.95 25.21
C ARG A 602 -10.02 -43.02 25.65
N GLU A 603 -10.67 -41.88 25.92
CA GLU A 603 -12.10 -41.83 26.19
C GLU A 603 -12.94 -42.23 24.97
N GLU A 604 -12.56 -41.78 23.77
CA GLU A 604 -13.20 -42.15 22.51
C GLU A 604 -13.05 -43.65 22.22
N ASP A 605 -11.85 -44.21 22.40
CA ASP A 605 -11.60 -45.65 22.26
C ASP A 605 -12.47 -46.47 23.25
N LYS A 606 -12.60 -46.03 24.51
CA LYS A 606 -13.51 -46.65 25.49
C LYS A 606 -14.98 -46.57 25.07
N LYS A 607 -15.45 -45.41 24.59
CA LYS A 607 -16.83 -45.21 24.12
C LYS A 607 -17.14 -46.05 22.88
N ALA A 608 -16.14 -46.29 22.03
CA ALA A 608 -16.23 -47.15 20.86
C ALA A 608 -16.16 -48.65 21.19
N GLY A 609 -15.97 -49.03 22.46
CA GLY A 609 -15.82 -50.42 22.90
C GLY A 609 -14.52 -51.07 22.44
N LEU A 610 -13.50 -50.27 22.10
CA LEU A 610 -12.19 -50.77 21.70
C LEU A 610 -11.37 -51.09 22.95
N GLU A 611 -11.11 -52.38 23.19
CA GLU A 611 -10.15 -52.81 24.22
C GLU A 611 -8.72 -52.65 23.70
N LYS A 612 -8.17 -51.44 23.84
CA LYS A 612 -6.75 -51.15 23.58
C LYS A 612 -5.99 -51.03 24.90
N GLU A 613 -4.87 -51.75 24.98
CA GLU A 613 -3.89 -51.59 26.05
C GLU A 613 -2.83 -50.56 25.62
N TYR A 614 -2.71 -49.47 26.38
CA TYR A 614 -1.71 -48.43 26.10
C TYR A 614 -0.47 -48.68 26.94
N ALA A 615 0.70 -48.65 26.31
CA ALA A 615 1.99 -48.93 26.96
C ALA A 615 2.39 -47.85 27.99
N MET A 616 1.85 -46.63 27.87
CA MET A 616 2.24 -45.48 28.69
C MET A 616 1.00 -44.70 29.16
N THR A 617 1.21 -43.81 30.15
CA THR A 617 0.17 -42.85 30.59
C THR A 617 0.08 -41.69 29.58
N PRO A 618 -1.07 -40.99 29.49
CA PRO A 618 -1.21 -39.81 28.63
C PRO A 618 -0.13 -38.75 28.91
N GLU A 619 0.22 -38.54 30.19
CA GLU A 619 1.28 -37.63 30.61
C GLU A 619 2.64 -37.99 29.99
N LYS A 620 3.05 -39.27 30.07
CA LYS A 620 4.36 -39.70 29.53
C LYS A 620 4.40 -39.65 28.01
N GLU A 621 3.29 -39.98 27.34
CA GLU A 621 3.18 -39.84 25.88
C GLU A 621 3.25 -38.37 25.47
N ALA A 622 2.61 -37.48 26.25
CA ALA A 622 2.65 -36.04 26.02
C ALA A 622 4.04 -35.46 26.25
N GLU A 623 4.76 -35.87 27.31
CA GLU A 623 6.16 -35.49 27.56
C GLU A 623 7.06 -35.89 26.39
N MET A 624 6.99 -37.15 25.95
CA MET A 624 7.76 -37.63 24.81
C MET A 624 7.44 -36.86 23.53
N LYS A 625 6.15 -36.65 23.24
CA LYS A 625 5.72 -35.94 22.03
C LYS A 625 6.13 -34.47 22.05
N THR A 626 6.11 -33.85 23.22
CA THR A 626 6.57 -32.48 23.42
C THR A 626 8.06 -32.37 23.11
N GLU A 627 8.90 -33.26 23.65
CA GLU A 627 10.35 -33.21 23.36
C GLU A 627 10.68 -33.55 21.90
N GLU A 628 9.98 -34.50 21.26
CA GLU A 628 10.09 -34.72 19.80
C GLU A 628 9.79 -33.44 18.99
N GLU A 629 8.77 -32.68 19.39
CA GLU A 629 8.44 -31.43 18.71
C GLU A 629 9.47 -30.32 19.00
N MET A 630 10.04 -30.28 20.21
CA MET A 630 11.11 -29.34 20.54
C MET A 630 12.39 -29.60 19.75
N GLU A 631 12.76 -30.87 19.53
CA GLU A 631 13.85 -31.25 18.64
C GLU A 631 13.59 -30.76 17.21
N TYR A 632 12.35 -30.93 16.71
CA TYR A 632 11.94 -30.40 15.40
C TYR A 632 12.07 -28.87 15.31
N TYR A 633 11.67 -28.11 16.34
CA TYR A 633 11.85 -26.65 16.35
C TYR A 633 13.32 -26.25 16.32
N GLU A 634 14.19 -26.93 17.08
CA GLU A 634 15.63 -26.66 17.05
C GLU A 634 16.22 -26.90 15.66
N GLU A 635 15.92 -28.04 15.02
CA GLU A 635 16.34 -28.35 13.66
C GLU A 635 15.83 -27.31 12.64
N LYS A 636 14.56 -26.92 12.76
CA LYS A 636 13.94 -25.92 11.87
C LYS A 636 14.57 -24.55 12.02
N ARG A 637 14.86 -24.10 13.25
CA ARG A 637 15.55 -22.82 13.51
C ARG A 637 16.94 -22.82 12.90
N LEU A 638 17.69 -23.92 13.05
CA LEU A 638 19.01 -24.08 12.43
C LEU A 638 18.94 -24.04 10.91
N PHE A 639 17.97 -24.74 10.32
CA PHE A 639 17.75 -24.74 8.89
C PHE A 639 17.45 -23.32 8.35
N VAL A 640 16.54 -22.59 8.99
CA VAL A 640 16.19 -21.23 8.59
C VAL A 640 17.35 -20.26 8.78
N ALA A 641 18.09 -20.35 9.89
CA ALA A 641 19.30 -19.57 10.11
C ALA A 641 20.33 -19.81 9.00
N ASP A 642 20.60 -21.07 8.66
CA ASP A 642 21.53 -21.44 7.59
C ASP A 642 21.11 -20.89 6.22
N LEU A 643 19.81 -20.76 5.98
CA LEU A 643 19.28 -20.14 4.77
C LEU A 643 19.50 -18.62 4.78
N LEU A 644 19.13 -17.95 5.87
CA LEU A 644 19.23 -16.49 6.00
C LEU A 644 20.69 -16.00 6.01
N MET A 645 21.61 -16.79 6.59
CA MET A 645 23.05 -16.47 6.60
C MET A 645 23.68 -16.44 5.20
N LYS A 646 23.02 -16.98 4.16
CA LYS A 646 23.51 -16.92 2.78
C LYS A 646 23.31 -15.55 2.11
N GLY A 647 22.57 -14.63 2.75
CA GLY A 647 22.25 -13.32 2.19
C GLY A 647 21.18 -13.43 1.11
N LEU A 648 19.91 -13.62 1.52
CA LEU A 648 18.81 -13.88 0.60
C LEU A 648 18.39 -12.61 -0.14
N ASN A 649 18.30 -12.72 -1.47
CA ASN A 649 17.59 -11.75 -2.29
C ASN A 649 16.10 -12.13 -2.31
N PHE A 650 15.26 -11.34 -1.63
CA PHE A 650 13.82 -11.58 -1.60
C PHE A 650 13.19 -11.24 -2.96
N VAL A 651 12.41 -12.17 -3.50
CA VAL A 651 11.75 -12.03 -4.80
C VAL A 651 10.28 -12.43 -4.72
N ASN A 652 9.45 -11.89 -5.62
CA ASN A 652 8.07 -12.34 -5.81
C ASN A 652 8.03 -13.66 -6.61
N GLU A 653 6.82 -14.19 -6.86
CA GLU A 653 6.62 -15.43 -7.62
C GLU A 653 7.14 -15.36 -9.06
N ALA A 654 7.18 -14.16 -9.66
CA ALA A 654 7.75 -13.92 -10.98
C ALA A 654 9.29 -13.78 -10.97
N GLY A 655 9.91 -13.86 -9.80
CA GLY A 655 11.35 -13.69 -9.62
C GLY A 655 11.82 -12.23 -9.65
N ALA A 656 10.91 -11.26 -9.58
CA ALA A 656 11.23 -9.84 -9.49
C ALA A 656 11.64 -9.48 -8.05
N PRO A 657 12.66 -8.61 -7.84
CA PRO A 657 13.09 -8.21 -6.50
C PRO A 657 11.97 -7.52 -5.70
N MET A 658 11.87 -7.86 -4.42
CA MET A 658 11.02 -7.15 -3.46
C MET A 658 11.77 -5.92 -2.93
N ALA A 659 11.06 -4.81 -2.72
CA ALA A 659 11.61 -3.58 -2.15
C ALA A 659 11.08 -3.35 -0.73
N PHE A 660 11.79 -2.60 0.10
CA PHE A 660 11.21 -2.12 1.36
C PHE A 660 10.12 -1.07 1.10
N MET A 661 9.05 -1.09 1.90
CA MET A 661 8.10 0.02 1.92
C MET A 661 8.81 1.29 2.42
N PRO A 662 8.62 2.46 1.79
CA PRO A 662 9.24 3.70 2.25
C PRO A 662 8.87 4.05 3.69
N LYS A 663 9.84 4.49 4.50
CA LYS A 663 9.56 5.08 5.83
C LYS A 663 8.85 6.42 5.68
N LEU A 664 7.81 6.68 6.47
CA LEU A 664 7.18 7.99 6.57
C LEU A 664 8.23 9.04 6.98
N LYS A 665 8.34 10.11 6.20
CA LYS A 665 9.29 11.19 6.47
C LYS A 665 8.62 12.21 7.38
N LEU A 666 9.26 12.50 8.50
CA LEU A 666 8.79 13.50 9.47
C LEU A 666 9.53 14.82 9.26
N ASP A 667 8.86 15.93 9.54
CA ASP A 667 9.52 17.24 9.59
C ASP A 667 10.49 17.29 10.80
N PRO A 668 11.80 17.43 10.56
CA PRO A 668 12.78 17.51 11.63
C PRO A 668 12.52 18.66 12.63
N ALA A 669 11.88 19.74 12.19
CA ALA A 669 11.57 20.89 13.03
C ALA A 669 10.46 20.61 14.06
N LEU A 670 9.68 19.55 13.87
CA LEU A 670 8.58 19.15 14.76
C LEU A 670 8.96 17.98 15.70
N LEU A 671 10.20 17.49 15.65
CA LEU A 671 10.65 16.40 16.51
C LEU A 671 10.83 16.88 17.96
N GLU A 672 10.07 16.29 18.87
CA GLU A 672 10.07 16.60 20.30
C GLU A 672 11.08 15.74 21.07
N LYS A 673 11.07 14.43 20.78
CA LYS A 673 11.87 13.38 21.43
C LYS A 673 12.32 12.35 20.39
N PRO A 674 13.26 12.71 19.50
CA PRO A 674 13.79 11.76 18.53
C PRO A 674 14.57 10.65 19.27
N LEU A 675 14.07 9.41 19.19
CA LEU A 675 14.73 8.26 19.81
C LEU A 675 15.73 7.60 18.86
N TYR A 676 15.43 7.60 17.56
CA TYR A 676 16.28 7.00 16.54
C TYR A 676 16.52 7.97 15.38
N ARG A 677 17.58 7.72 14.62
CA ARG A 677 18.02 8.57 13.50
C ARG A 677 17.11 8.49 12.27
#